data_AF-A0A925MEG2-F1
#
_entry.id   AF-A0A925MEG2-F1
#
_cell.length_a   1.000
_cell.length_b   1.000
_cell.length_c   1.000
_cell.angle_alpha   90.00
_cell.angle_beta   90.00
_cell.angle_gamma   90.00
#
_symmetry.space_group_name_H-M   'P 1'
#
loop_
_entity.id
_entity.type
_entity.pdbx_description
1 polymer ?
#
loop_
_entity_poly.entity_id
_entity_poly.type
_entity_poly.pdbx_seq_one_letter_code
_entity_poly.pdbx_strand_id
1 'polypeptide(L)'
;DERARLCPPAQSSDRIPQRLEAAAPTATWTFDELRFAIRSACASCHLTPAATGGLSYTDAYAGTAAAPGLDIIAAQMAEALVSERMPPAELRLADPAGFRRLGHRLQAWIAAGKPEAGEFPLPGETVGSGQQLPAAIAAAMTDLGDCVPVPQLIGQDQERDAMFASATELPAQLDATDLVTLDAYLLAQRGTVAFDVEYPLWADNARKGRWVHVPSIVDSKGTVTPQAITLDPTTGTFVIPENTRFYKTFFKQVKSLDGAIRYRKVETRLIVVRRAPAEPLFGTYLWDDAEQAATLHAAPYRNGEPFKDALLSLETDETTHTRRTYAVPGAQRCVECHQGSESDSFILGFTPLQLHRRAVGEGGRETQSGADELSQLARLASYGVIAGITPETAPRLESSREGVAPRNVHELRFQGYTTGNCGHCHSPKGFATRQNPALTMNLAPGGNVFQFPGGVRSIYPGGGSYVTPGKPAQSLFYQRVSQNTHLEGLIPIVHMPLHTPGLDCDAVTKLGRWITSVPDTGASPETIAAALAAADTFDAGCREPDDVTWLEEDFSDPPVYVPRRADWNDPTNGIPPAIRAQQFTPALQEMASTPIANGYWIKKSGCRFPTVTLSPDGLRPWMTDEAGVPKRPFGEIFYQTPGAAYFTAVCSKCHGPRADAETGVAKTILYITGGRTRVANLRDGLFGRQGGNLATFDVVEPTGPRNLAGNYLIWMASGGTNAYFPPELEPIVGSHGGNMLNLVREACGTLLPGHSEPLLSSYYNYEIYAKVCAFDNPILPALGFQPGTRIPLDGALQSAWLDRAAQNAGWMLFRFLSVDGASGNWPLTPNQCEVPYPANGR
;
A
#
# COMPACT_ATOMS: atom_id res chain seq x y z
N ASP A 1 -2.71 2.01 43.80
CA ASP A 1 -3.15 1.27 42.62
C ASP A 1 -3.84 2.21 41.63
N GLU A 2 -3.07 3.14 41.06
CA GLU A 2 -3.61 4.18 40.18
C GLU A 2 -3.73 3.70 38.73
N ARG A 3 -2.74 2.94 38.26
CA ARG A 3 -2.76 2.31 36.93
C ARG A 3 -3.98 1.44 36.73
N ALA A 4 -4.27 0.49 37.64
CA ALA A 4 -5.42 -0.40 37.45
C ALA A 4 -6.76 0.35 37.46
N ARG A 5 -6.84 1.49 38.16
CA ARG A 5 -8.02 2.36 38.17
C ARG A 5 -8.17 3.18 36.90
N LEU A 6 -7.06 3.70 36.35
CA LEU A 6 -7.07 4.60 35.19
C LEU A 6 -6.86 3.88 33.85
N CYS A 7 -6.39 2.65 33.86
CA CYS A 7 -6.19 1.79 32.70
C CYS A 7 -6.40 0.33 33.14
N PRO A 8 -7.65 -0.11 33.29
CA PRO A 8 -7.98 -1.50 33.58
C PRO A 8 -7.47 -2.45 32.47
N PRO A 9 -7.12 -3.71 32.80
CA PRO A 9 -6.61 -4.68 31.83
C PRO A 9 -7.54 -4.85 30.63
N ALA A 10 -6.96 -4.92 29.44
CA ALA A 10 -7.72 -5.02 28.19
C ALA A 10 -8.44 -6.38 28.09
N GLN A 11 -9.73 -6.35 27.77
CA GLN A 11 -10.58 -7.49 27.48
C GLN A 11 -10.81 -7.62 25.97
N SER A 12 -9.72 -7.56 25.21
CA SER A 12 -9.76 -7.82 23.76
C SER A 12 -9.66 -9.31 23.46
N SER A 13 -10.35 -9.74 22.39
CA SER A 13 -10.26 -11.11 21.85
C SER A 13 -8.91 -11.41 21.19
N ASP A 14 -8.19 -10.38 20.72
CA ASP A 14 -6.93 -10.53 19.96
C ASP A 14 -5.71 -10.30 20.86
N ARG A 15 -5.25 -11.38 21.51
CA ARG A 15 -4.05 -11.39 22.35
C ARG A 15 -2.76 -11.39 21.51
N ILE A 16 -1.81 -10.53 21.86
CA ILE A 16 -0.51 -10.36 21.20
C ILE A 16 0.63 -10.34 22.25
N PRO A 17 0.80 -11.41 23.05
CA PRO A 17 1.90 -11.46 24.03
C PRO A 17 3.25 -11.34 23.30
N GLN A 18 4.08 -10.41 23.73
CA GLN A 18 5.35 -10.08 23.07
C GLN A 18 6.42 -11.13 23.37
N ARG A 19 7.34 -11.35 22.42
CA ARG A 19 8.52 -12.22 22.57
C ARG A 19 9.30 -11.87 23.84
N LEU A 20 9.88 -12.89 24.50
CA LEU A 20 10.58 -12.72 25.78
C LEU A 20 11.78 -11.78 25.69
N GLU A 21 12.59 -11.88 24.64
CA GLU A 21 13.75 -10.99 24.42
C GLU A 21 13.36 -9.52 24.20
N ALA A 22 12.11 -9.28 23.80
CA ALA A 22 11.57 -7.94 23.62
C ALA A 22 11.05 -7.32 24.93
N ALA A 23 10.97 -8.10 26.02
CA ALA A 23 10.58 -7.61 27.33
C ALA A 23 11.80 -7.07 28.09
N ALA A 24 11.57 -5.99 28.84
CA ALA A 24 12.56 -5.45 29.76
C ALA A 24 12.89 -6.51 30.84
N PRO A 25 14.18 -6.84 31.06
CA PRO A 25 14.57 -7.72 32.15
C PRO A 25 14.12 -7.15 33.49
N THR A 26 13.78 -8.04 34.42
CA THR A 26 13.52 -7.68 35.81
C THR A 26 14.76 -6.99 36.37
N ALA A 27 14.58 -5.87 37.05
CA ALA A 27 15.69 -5.21 37.71
C ALA A 27 16.29 -6.14 38.76
N THR A 28 17.60 -6.14 38.88
CA THR A 28 18.32 -6.82 39.95
C THR A 28 19.03 -5.80 40.80
N TRP A 29 19.16 -6.09 42.08
CA TRP A 29 19.96 -5.31 43.02
C TRP A 29 20.95 -6.20 43.75
N THR A 30 22.02 -5.59 44.22
CA THR A 30 22.96 -6.15 45.19
C THR A 30 22.60 -5.69 46.59
N PHE A 31 23.09 -6.39 47.61
CA PHE A 31 22.96 -5.93 49.00
C PHE A 31 23.57 -4.54 49.20
N ASP A 32 24.66 -4.20 48.50
CA ASP A 32 25.31 -2.90 48.62
C ASP A 32 24.43 -1.75 48.13
N GLU A 33 23.71 -1.93 47.02
CA GLU A 33 22.76 -0.94 46.51
C GLU A 33 21.57 -0.77 47.46
N LEU A 34 21.06 -1.88 47.98
CA LEU A 34 19.99 -1.87 48.98
C LEU A 34 20.43 -1.14 50.26
N ARG A 35 21.63 -1.48 50.77
CA ARG A 35 22.25 -0.83 51.93
C ARG A 35 22.41 0.67 51.70
N PHE A 36 22.93 1.07 50.54
CA PHE A 36 23.09 2.49 50.19
C PHE A 36 21.75 3.22 50.18
N ALA A 37 20.71 2.64 49.60
CA ALA A 37 19.38 3.23 49.56
C ALA A 37 18.76 3.37 50.97
N ILE A 38 18.90 2.34 51.81
CA ILE A 38 18.47 2.38 53.22
C ILE A 38 19.23 3.47 53.98
N ARG A 39 20.55 3.54 53.80
CA ARG A 39 21.38 4.58 54.41
C ARG A 39 20.94 5.97 53.99
N SER A 40 20.72 6.19 52.69
CA SER A 40 20.27 7.50 52.18
C SER A 40 18.91 7.90 52.74
N ALA A 41 17.99 6.94 52.92
CA ALA A 41 16.63 7.21 53.36
C ALA A 41 16.47 7.30 54.89
N CYS A 42 17.26 6.52 55.64
CA CYS A 42 16.99 6.24 57.05
C CYS A 42 18.14 6.66 58.00
N ALA A 43 19.36 6.90 57.49
CA ALA A 43 20.52 7.02 58.37
C ALA A 43 20.49 8.24 59.30
N SER A 44 19.88 9.35 58.87
CA SER A 44 19.77 10.56 59.69
C SER A 44 19.01 10.35 61.01
N CYS A 45 18.13 9.35 61.06
CA CYS A 45 17.24 9.08 62.19
C CYS A 45 17.54 7.75 62.91
N HIS A 46 17.99 6.74 62.17
CA HIS A 46 18.04 5.34 62.63
C HIS A 46 19.44 4.72 62.62
N LEU A 47 20.44 5.31 61.97
CA LEU A 47 21.79 4.73 61.96
C LEU A 47 22.51 5.04 63.28
N THR A 48 22.96 4.01 64.00
CA THR A 48 23.67 4.16 65.28
C THR A 48 24.84 5.16 65.15
N PRO A 49 24.99 6.13 66.09
CA PRO A 49 24.34 6.23 67.41
C PRO A 49 22.98 6.95 67.42
N ALA A 50 22.45 7.36 66.26
CA ALA A 50 21.13 7.98 66.20
C ALA A 50 20.03 6.96 66.53
N ALA A 51 19.12 7.35 67.42
CA ALA A 51 18.03 6.50 67.91
C ALA A 51 16.75 7.33 68.08
N THR A 52 16.17 7.76 66.96
CA THR A 52 14.83 8.39 66.98
C THR A 52 13.76 7.32 66.76
N GLY A 53 12.72 7.33 67.60
CA GLY A 53 11.54 6.47 67.40
C GLY A 53 11.71 4.98 67.78
N GLY A 54 12.71 4.62 68.59
CA GLY A 54 12.81 3.26 69.17
C GLY A 54 13.38 2.18 68.26
N LEU A 55 13.93 2.54 67.10
CA LEU A 55 14.57 1.62 66.15
C LEU A 55 15.93 2.19 65.72
N SER A 56 16.99 1.41 65.89
CA SER A 56 18.34 1.70 65.40
C SER A 56 18.93 0.48 64.70
N TYR A 57 19.80 0.71 63.72
CA TYR A 57 20.47 -0.35 62.96
C TYR A 57 21.95 -0.01 62.69
N THR A 58 22.74 -1.01 62.35
CA THR A 58 24.10 -0.84 61.81
C THR A 58 24.10 -0.91 60.29
N ASP A 59 24.93 -0.10 59.63
CA ASP A 59 25.10 -0.09 58.16
C ASP A 59 25.91 -1.30 57.62
N ALA A 60 25.51 -2.49 58.04
CA ALA A 60 26.15 -3.77 57.73
C ALA A 60 25.08 -4.87 57.59
N TYR A 61 25.44 -5.96 56.89
CA TYR A 61 24.57 -7.12 56.75
C TYR A 61 24.21 -7.67 58.13
N ALA A 62 25.22 -8.09 58.90
CA ALA A 62 25.09 -8.53 60.28
C ALA A 62 25.31 -7.36 61.27
N GLY A 63 24.65 -7.46 62.43
CA GLY A 63 24.70 -6.45 63.49
C GLY A 63 25.94 -6.49 64.37
N THR A 64 25.95 -5.59 65.35
CA THR A 64 26.92 -5.60 66.46
C THR A 64 26.18 -5.82 67.78
N ALA A 65 26.91 -5.90 68.89
CA ALA A 65 26.30 -5.95 70.23
C ALA A 65 25.44 -4.70 70.55
N ALA A 66 25.66 -3.59 69.84
CA ALA A 66 24.98 -2.31 70.09
C ALA A 66 23.69 -2.11 69.27
N ALA A 67 23.55 -2.76 68.11
CA ALA A 67 22.39 -2.64 67.23
C ALA A 67 22.32 -3.79 66.20
N PRO A 68 21.10 -4.19 65.78
CA PRO A 68 20.92 -5.23 64.77
C PRO A 68 21.44 -4.80 63.39
N GLY A 69 21.81 -5.80 62.59
CA GLY A 69 22.16 -5.64 61.18
C GLY A 69 20.93 -5.51 60.30
N LEU A 70 21.16 -5.18 59.03
CA LEU A 70 20.10 -5.10 58.02
C LEU A 70 19.37 -6.44 57.82
N ASP A 71 20.07 -7.57 58.00
CA ASP A 71 19.51 -8.91 57.94
C ASP A 71 18.38 -9.15 58.96
N ILE A 72 18.50 -8.58 60.15
CA ILE A 72 17.53 -8.72 61.24
C ILE A 72 16.39 -7.71 61.08
N ILE A 73 16.71 -6.44 60.78
CA ILE A 73 15.73 -5.34 60.85
C ILE A 73 14.93 -5.13 59.57
N ALA A 74 15.35 -5.70 58.44
CA ALA A 74 14.74 -5.47 57.12
C ALA A 74 13.24 -5.72 57.06
N ALA A 75 12.72 -6.75 57.74
CA ALA A 75 11.29 -7.06 57.72
C ALA A 75 10.45 -5.95 58.37
N GLN A 76 10.92 -5.44 59.51
CA GLN A 76 10.27 -4.33 60.21
C GLN A 76 10.34 -3.03 59.40
N MET A 77 11.50 -2.75 58.77
CA MET A 77 11.65 -1.60 57.88
C MET A 77 10.71 -1.70 56.67
N ALA A 78 10.68 -2.85 56.01
CA ALA A 78 9.81 -3.10 54.86
C ALA A 78 8.34 -2.85 55.19
N GLU A 79 7.87 -3.41 56.29
CA GLU A 79 6.50 -3.24 56.75
C GLU A 79 6.20 -1.78 57.08
N ALA A 80 7.10 -1.08 57.77
CA ALA A 80 6.91 0.34 58.12
C ALA A 80 6.83 1.25 56.88
N LEU A 81 7.62 0.96 55.84
CA LEU A 81 7.62 1.69 54.57
C LEU A 81 6.37 1.41 53.74
N VAL A 82 5.99 0.13 53.58
CA VAL A 82 4.82 -0.27 52.77
C VAL A 82 3.50 0.12 53.43
N SER A 83 3.42 0.08 54.77
CA SER A 83 2.25 0.55 55.53
C SER A 83 2.22 2.07 55.75
N GLU A 84 3.18 2.81 55.17
CA GLU A 84 3.31 4.26 55.30
C GLU A 84 3.41 4.78 56.76
N ARG A 85 3.80 3.91 57.71
CA ARG A 85 4.06 4.28 59.11
C ARG A 85 5.33 5.11 59.26
N MET A 86 6.30 4.89 58.38
CA MET A 86 7.55 5.63 58.32
C MET A 86 7.90 6.00 56.86
N PRO A 87 8.59 7.11 56.61
CA PRO A 87 8.96 8.16 57.58
C PRO A 87 7.73 9.00 58.01
N PRO A 88 7.89 9.92 58.98
CA PRO A 88 6.85 10.89 59.36
C PRO A 88 6.20 11.56 58.14
N ALA A 89 4.92 11.91 58.24
CA ALA A 89 4.12 12.38 57.12
C ALA A 89 4.78 13.56 56.38
N GLU A 90 5.41 14.47 57.11
CA GLU A 90 6.10 15.64 56.59
C GLU A 90 7.28 15.27 55.66
N LEU A 91 8.05 14.23 56.01
CA LEU A 91 9.15 13.72 55.20
C LEU A 91 8.65 12.83 54.05
N ARG A 92 7.60 12.05 54.31
CA ARG A 92 6.99 11.16 53.31
C ARG A 92 6.38 11.93 52.15
N LEU A 93 5.80 13.11 52.40
CA LEU A 93 5.22 13.97 51.35
C LEU A 93 6.23 14.43 50.30
N ALA A 94 7.53 14.44 50.61
CA ALA A 94 8.56 14.81 49.64
C ALA A 94 8.80 13.73 48.56
N ASP A 95 8.62 12.45 48.89
CA ASP A 95 8.68 11.34 47.91
C ASP A 95 7.89 10.08 48.37
N PRO A 96 6.54 10.12 48.35
CA PRO A 96 5.72 9.00 48.83
C PRO A 96 5.91 7.70 48.02
N ALA A 97 6.31 7.82 46.77
CA ALA A 97 6.51 6.69 45.87
C ALA A 97 7.89 6.04 46.10
N GLY A 98 8.92 6.84 46.37
CA GLY A 98 10.28 6.35 46.66
C GLY A 98 10.36 5.49 47.91
N PHE A 99 9.72 5.92 49.00
CA PHE A 99 9.70 5.13 50.24
C PHE A 99 8.94 3.81 50.08
N ARG A 100 7.82 3.80 49.37
CA ARG A 100 7.09 2.55 49.05
C ARG A 100 7.91 1.62 48.16
N ARG A 101 8.60 2.15 47.14
CA ARG A 101 9.54 1.36 46.32
C ARG A 101 10.65 0.75 47.18
N LEU A 102 11.29 1.52 48.05
CA LEU A 102 12.33 0.99 48.96
C LEU A 102 11.78 -0.13 49.86
N GLY A 103 10.54 0.02 50.35
CA GLY A 103 9.84 -1.02 51.11
C GLY A 103 9.65 -2.31 50.30
N HIS A 104 9.21 -2.22 49.05
CA HIS A 104 9.07 -3.38 48.15
C HIS A 104 10.43 -4.01 47.80
N ARG A 105 11.48 -3.22 47.59
CA ARG A 105 12.85 -3.74 47.37
C ARG A 105 13.38 -4.52 48.59
N LEU A 106 13.11 -4.04 49.81
CA LEU A 106 13.39 -4.78 51.04
C LEU A 106 12.60 -6.11 51.09
N GLN A 107 11.31 -6.12 50.74
CA GLN A 107 10.52 -7.35 50.65
C GLN A 107 11.09 -8.34 49.63
N ALA A 108 11.53 -7.84 48.47
CA ALA A 108 12.16 -8.64 47.43
C ALA A 108 13.47 -9.29 47.89
N TRP A 109 14.33 -8.53 48.58
CA TRP A 109 15.56 -9.06 49.18
C TRP A 109 15.27 -10.14 50.22
N ILE A 110 14.26 -9.92 51.09
CA ILE A 110 13.82 -10.91 52.08
C ILE A 110 13.31 -12.18 51.39
N ALA A 111 12.49 -12.04 50.36
CA ALA A 111 11.94 -13.17 49.60
C ALA A 111 13.03 -13.96 48.86
N ALA A 112 14.10 -13.30 48.42
CA ALA A 112 15.27 -13.92 47.82
C ALA A 112 16.20 -14.62 48.83
N GLY A 113 15.83 -14.66 50.12
CA GLY A 113 16.63 -15.29 51.17
C GLY A 113 17.72 -14.40 51.75
N LYS A 114 17.61 -13.07 51.58
CA LYS A 114 18.56 -12.05 52.07
C LYS A 114 20.01 -12.34 51.64
N PRO A 115 20.33 -12.46 50.35
CA PRO A 115 21.72 -12.67 49.94
C PRO A 115 22.61 -11.50 50.36
N GLU A 116 23.72 -11.78 51.04
CA GLU A 116 24.78 -10.79 51.34
C GLU A 116 25.64 -10.49 50.11
N ALA A 117 25.86 -11.49 49.26
CA ALA A 117 26.63 -11.39 48.02
C ALA A 117 25.81 -11.89 46.82
N GLY A 118 26.07 -11.30 45.65
CA GLY A 118 25.32 -11.57 44.42
C GLY A 118 24.09 -10.68 44.26
N GLU A 119 23.39 -10.89 43.17
CA GLU A 119 22.18 -10.14 42.81
C GLU A 119 20.91 -10.83 43.31
N PHE A 120 19.90 -10.05 43.67
CA PHE A 120 18.54 -10.51 43.89
C PHE A 120 17.58 -9.80 42.93
N PRO A 121 16.55 -10.50 42.44
CA PRO A 121 15.55 -9.89 41.57
C PRO A 121 14.72 -8.87 42.37
N LEU A 122 14.28 -7.82 41.69
CA LEU A 122 13.30 -6.85 42.17
C LEU A 122 11.98 -7.08 41.42
N PRO A 123 11.10 -7.97 41.91
CA PRO A 123 9.83 -8.25 41.25
C PRO A 123 9.01 -6.97 41.10
N GLY A 124 8.61 -6.66 39.86
CA GLY A 124 7.83 -5.46 39.55
C GLY A 124 8.66 -4.22 39.19
N GLU A 125 10.00 -4.30 39.27
CA GLU A 125 10.90 -3.30 38.71
C GLU A 125 11.60 -3.85 37.46
N THR A 126 11.88 -2.97 36.50
CA THR A 126 12.41 -3.36 35.19
C THR A 126 13.60 -2.50 34.80
N VAL A 127 14.61 -3.10 34.17
CA VAL A 127 15.75 -2.41 33.56
C VAL A 127 15.50 -2.36 32.06
N GLY A 128 15.53 -1.17 31.45
CA GLY A 128 15.36 -1.04 30.01
C GLY A 128 15.48 0.40 29.51
N SER A 129 15.77 0.54 28.22
CA SER A 129 15.82 1.81 27.49
C SER A 129 15.00 1.69 26.20
N GLY A 130 14.32 2.77 25.80
CA GLY A 130 13.55 2.80 24.54
C GLY A 130 12.22 2.06 24.65
N GLN A 131 11.91 1.22 23.67
CA GLN A 131 10.57 0.66 23.46
C GLN A 131 10.37 -0.74 24.08
N GLN A 132 11.28 -1.17 24.97
CA GLN A 132 11.12 -2.40 25.76
C GLN A 132 9.94 -2.29 26.72
N LEU A 133 9.14 -3.35 26.80
CA LEU A 133 7.98 -3.40 27.70
C LEU A 133 8.31 -4.18 28.98
N PRO A 134 7.86 -3.74 30.15
CA PRO A 134 7.85 -4.58 31.34
C PRO A 134 7.25 -5.96 31.07
N ALA A 135 7.84 -7.03 31.61
CA ALA A 135 7.43 -8.40 31.32
C ALA A 135 5.91 -8.66 31.52
N ALA A 136 5.31 -8.07 32.55
CA ALA A 136 3.87 -8.17 32.80
C ALA A 136 3.03 -7.49 31.70
N ILE A 137 3.45 -6.31 31.23
CA ILE A 137 2.81 -5.57 30.14
C ILE A 137 2.98 -6.35 28.84
N ALA A 138 4.20 -6.78 28.53
CA ALA A 138 4.55 -7.59 27.37
C ALA A 138 3.67 -8.85 27.24
N ALA A 139 3.43 -9.56 28.35
CA ALA A 139 2.58 -10.76 28.38
C ALA A 139 1.06 -10.45 28.30
N ALA A 140 0.64 -9.25 28.71
CA ALA A 140 -0.75 -8.82 28.73
C ALA A 140 -1.21 -8.17 27.42
N MET A 141 -0.29 -7.78 26.53
CA MET A 141 -0.58 -7.08 25.28
C MET A 141 -1.71 -7.73 24.44
N THR A 142 -2.59 -6.88 23.93
CA THR A 142 -3.60 -7.15 22.90
C THR A 142 -3.40 -6.20 21.71
N ASP A 143 -4.25 -6.30 20.69
CA ASP A 143 -4.39 -5.30 19.62
C ASP A 143 -4.80 -3.89 20.12
N LEU A 144 -5.43 -3.80 21.30
CA LEU A 144 -5.80 -2.55 21.98
C LEU A 144 -4.80 -2.12 23.07
N GLY A 145 -3.65 -2.80 23.20
CA GLY A 145 -2.67 -2.59 24.27
C GLY A 145 -2.82 -3.58 25.44
N ASP A 146 -2.06 -3.40 26.51
CA ASP A 146 -2.17 -4.23 27.73
C ASP A 146 -3.38 -3.83 28.60
N CYS A 147 -3.82 -2.59 28.49
CA CYS A 147 -4.92 -2.01 29.23
C CYS A 147 -5.72 -1.02 28.36
N VAL A 148 -6.96 -0.75 28.76
CA VAL A 148 -7.83 0.23 28.09
C VAL A 148 -8.00 1.43 29.02
N PRO A 149 -7.56 2.64 28.63
CA PRO A 149 -7.58 3.80 29.52
C PRO A 149 -9.01 4.25 29.85
N VAL A 150 -9.18 5.05 30.90
CA VAL A 150 -10.41 5.80 31.15
C VAL A 150 -10.28 7.22 30.58
N PRO A 151 -11.38 7.93 30.26
CA PRO A 151 -11.30 9.27 29.66
C PRO A 151 -10.44 10.26 30.45
N GLN A 152 -10.38 10.13 31.78
CA GLN A 152 -9.59 11.00 32.66
C GLN A 152 -8.07 10.84 32.49
N LEU A 153 -7.61 9.73 31.90
CA LEU A 153 -6.19 9.49 31.64
C LEU A 153 -5.73 10.11 30.31
N ILE A 154 -6.66 10.43 29.40
CA ILE A 154 -6.32 10.90 28.06
C ILE A 154 -5.75 12.32 28.16
N GLY A 155 -4.45 12.42 27.92
CA GLY A 155 -3.71 13.67 27.91
C GLY A 155 -3.47 14.22 26.50
N GLN A 156 -2.42 15.03 26.37
CA GLN A 156 -2.03 15.72 25.14
C GLN A 156 -0.50 15.81 25.11
N ASP A 157 0.09 15.94 23.91
CA ASP A 157 1.54 16.14 23.74
C ASP A 157 1.81 17.35 22.82
N GLN A 158 1.75 18.55 23.40
CA GLN A 158 1.91 19.80 22.66
C GLN A 158 3.27 19.93 21.99
N GLU A 159 4.31 19.34 22.59
CA GLU A 159 5.67 19.35 22.03
C GLU A 159 5.70 18.50 20.75
N ARG A 160 5.15 17.28 20.79
CA ARG A 160 5.04 16.43 19.59
C ARG A 160 4.10 17.03 18.55
N ASP A 161 2.99 17.64 18.96
CA ASP A 161 2.08 18.34 18.06
C ASP A 161 2.78 19.46 17.28
N ALA A 162 3.53 20.32 17.98
CA ALA A 162 4.27 21.40 17.34
C ALA A 162 5.37 20.88 16.41
N MET A 163 6.08 19.83 16.84
CA MET A 163 7.12 19.20 16.03
C MET A 163 6.55 18.66 14.72
N PHE A 164 5.52 17.80 14.77
CA PHE A 164 4.92 17.24 13.57
C PHE A 164 4.18 18.28 12.73
N ALA A 165 3.65 19.37 13.31
CA ALA A 165 3.04 20.45 12.53
C ALA A 165 4.05 21.13 11.59
N SER A 166 5.31 21.24 12.01
CA SER A 166 6.41 21.81 11.21
C SER A 166 7.21 20.78 10.39
N ALA A 167 6.99 19.49 10.61
CA ALA A 167 7.79 18.43 10.03
C ALA A 167 7.57 18.28 8.52
N THR A 168 8.67 18.32 7.76
CA THR A 168 8.75 17.97 6.33
C THR A 168 9.27 16.55 6.10
N GLU A 169 9.87 15.95 7.11
CA GLU A 169 10.34 14.55 7.13
C GLU A 169 9.97 13.87 8.45
N LEU A 170 9.93 12.54 8.44
CA LEU A 170 9.68 11.76 9.65
C LEU A 170 10.96 11.63 10.50
N PRO A 171 10.86 11.58 11.84
CA PRO A 171 12.00 11.33 12.71
C PRO A 171 12.67 9.99 12.39
N ALA A 172 14.00 9.93 12.51
CA ALA A 172 14.74 8.69 12.22
C ALA A 172 14.41 7.53 13.17
N GLN A 173 14.11 7.82 14.44
CA GLN A 173 13.78 6.81 15.46
C GLN A 173 12.29 6.87 15.82
N LEU A 174 11.67 5.70 16.03
CA LEU A 174 10.25 5.60 16.34
C LEU A 174 9.91 6.20 17.71
N ASP A 175 10.82 6.09 18.68
CA ASP A 175 10.67 6.67 20.01
C ASP A 175 10.81 8.21 20.05
N ALA A 176 11.21 8.83 18.93
CA ALA A 176 11.12 10.27 18.73
C ALA A 176 9.75 10.71 18.17
N THR A 177 8.78 9.79 18.03
CA THR A 177 7.40 10.07 17.61
C THR A 177 6.43 10.04 18.80
N ASP A 178 5.12 9.93 18.58
CA ASP A 178 4.18 9.70 19.70
C ASP A 178 4.29 8.28 20.29
N LEU A 179 4.79 7.31 19.50
CA LEU A 179 4.85 5.90 19.88
C LEU A 179 6.15 5.57 20.63
N VAL A 180 6.39 6.27 21.74
CA VAL A 180 7.59 6.14 22.59
C VAL A 180 7.71 4.79 23.31
N THR A 181 6.60 4.06 23.39
CA THR A 181 6.47 2.72 23.98
C THR A 181 5.21 2.07 23.39
N LEU A 182 4.91 0.83 23.77
CA LEU A 182 3.59 0.20 23.55
C LEU A 182 2.77 0.05 24.84
N ASP A 183 3.27 0.56 25.97
CA ASP A 183 2.49 0.66 27.22
C ASP A 183 1.30 1.61 27.02
N ALA A 184 0.08 1.06 27.07
CA ALA A 184 -1.13 1.81 26.77
C ALA A 184 -1.41 2.94 27.77
N TYR A 185 -1.00 2.78 29.03
CA TYR A 185 -1.16 3.81 30.05
C TYR A 185 -0.28 5.03 29.73
N LEU A 186 0.99 4.82 29.39
CA LEU A 186 1.94 5.89 29.09
C LEU A 186 1.59 6.62 27.79
N LEU A 187 1.13 5.87 26.77
CA LEU A 187 0.64 6.46 25.53
C LEU A 187 -0.61 7.32 25.75
N ALA A 188 -1.56 6.84 26.56
CA ALA A 188 -2.80 7.55 26.85
C ALA A 188 -2.55 8.89 27.56
N GLN A 189 -1.58 8.95 28.49
CA GLN A 189 -1.15 10.19 29.15
C GLN A 189 -0.65 11.26 28.17
N ARG A 190 -0.22 10.85 26.98
CA ARG A 190 0.24 11.72 25.90
C ARG A 190 -0.80 11.94 24.80
N GLY A 191 -2.01 11.39 24.94
CA GLY A 191 -3.08 11.56 23.95
C GLY A 191 -3.07 10.56 22.80
N THR A 192 -2.20 9.54 22.86
CA THR A 192 -2.14 8.47 21.86
C THR A 192 -2.93 7.27 22.35
N VAL A 193 -3.97 6.87 21.60
CA VAL A 193 -4.86 5.78 22.01
C VAL A 193 -4.97 4.68 20.96
N ALA A 194 -5.16 3.45 21.42
CA ALA A 194 -5.31 2.29 20.53
C ALA A 194 -6.73 2.17 19.97
N PHE A 195 -6.84 1.60 18.77
CA PHE A 195 -8.10 1.20 18.15
C PHE A 195 -7.93 -0.05 17.28
N ASP A 196 -9.02 -0.76 17.03
CA ASP A 196 -9.09 -1.84 16.05
C ASP A 196 -10.21 -1.57 15.00
N VAL A 197 -10.27 -2.41 13.98
CA VAL A 197 -11.10 -2.21 12.79
C VAL A 197 -11.97 -3.44 12.52
N GLU A 198 -13.23 -3.27 12.14
CA GLU A 198 -14.18 -4.38 11.93
C GLU A 198 -13.77 -5.35 10.82
N TYR A 199 -13.26 -4.82 9.71
CA TYR A 199 -12.83 -5.58 8.53
C TYR A 199 -11.33 -5.37 8.29
N PRO A 200 -10.45 -6.11 9.00
CA PRO A 200 -9.01 -5.87 8.97
C PRO A 200 -8.36 -6.26 7.64
N LEU A 201 -7.35 -5.49 7.26
CA LEU A 201 -6.38 -5.87 6.24
C LEU A 201 -5.63 -7.14 6.68
N TRP A 202 -5.66 -8.17 5.84
CA TRP A 202 -4.77 -9.32 5.91
C TRP A 202 -3.37 -8.92 5.42
N ALA A 203 -2.34 -9.41 6.10
CA ALA A 203 -0.95 -9.13 5.75
C ALA A 203 -0.07 -10.27 6.25
N ASP A 204 -0.05 -11.38 5.49
CA ASP A 204 0.72 -12.57 5.83
C ASP A 204 0.49 -13.03 7.28
N ASN A 205 -0.77 -13.12 7.69
CA ASN A 205 -1.19 -13.50 9.05
C ASN A 205 -0.59 -12.66 10.20
N ALA A 206 -0.06 -11.46 9.92
CA ALA A 206 0.42 -10.57 10.96
C ALA A 206 -0.74 -10.02 11.80
N ARG A 207 -0.62 -10.08 13.13
CA ARG A 207 -1.46 -9.30 14.06
C ARG A 207 -1.05 -7.84 14.01
N LYS A 208 -1.96 -6.94 14.40
CA LYS A 208 -1.78 -5.50 14.19
C LYS A 208 -2.26 -4.74 15.41
N GLY A 209 -1.39 -3.92 15.97
CA GLY A 209 -1.77 -2.84 16.90
C GLY A 209 -1.91 -1.55 16.10
N ARG A 210 -2.92 -0.74 16.40
CA ARG A 210 -3.12 0.56 15.73
C ARG A 210 -3.36 1.64 16.76
N TRP A 211 -2.78 2.80 16.53
CA TRP A 211 -2.93 3.96 17.41
C TRP A 211 -3.25 5.20 16.61
N VAL A 212 -4.00 6.10 17.23
CA VAL A 212 -4.30 7.43 16.71
C VAL A 212 -3.92 8.48 17.76
N HIS A 213 -3.32 9.56 17.27
CA HIS A 213 -3.13 10.79 18.03
C HIS A 213 -3.77 11.94 17.25
N VAL A 214 -4.73 12.62 17.87
CA VAL A 214 -5.39 13.81 17.32
C VAL A 214 -4.78 15.04 17.98
N PRO A 215 -4.22 15.99 17.22
CA PRO A 215 -3.45 17.08 17.79
C PRO A 215 -4.34 18.08 18.52
N SER A 216 -3.73 18.82 19.44
CA SER A 216 -4.30 20.04 19.99
C SER A 216 -3.81 21.26 19.22
N ILE A 217 -4.66 22.29 19.10
CA ILE A 217 -4.27 23.59 18.56
C ILE A 217 -3.94 24.54 19.71
N VAL A 218 -2.89 25.34 19.54
CA VAL A 218 -2.55 26.44 20.44
C VAL A 218 -2.83 27.74 19.72
N ASP A 219 -3.77 28.53 20.24
CA ASP A 219 -4.10 29.82 19.64
C ASP A 219 -3.04 30.90 19.95
N SER A 220 -3.17 32.09 19.36
CA SER A 220 -2.23 33.20 19.57
C SER A 220 -2.17 33.73 21.01
N LYS A 221 -3.09 33.30 21.88
CA LYS A 221 -3.14 33.64 23.30
C LYS A 221 -2.59 32.51 24.18
N GLY A 222 -2.14 31.41 23.59
CA GLY A 222 -1.66 30.23 24.31
C GLY A 222 -2.77 29.29 24.79
N THR A 223 -4.02 29.48 24.35
CA THR A 223 -5.13 28.60 24.70
C THR A 223 -5.00 27.29 23.93
N VAL A 224 -4.96 26.18 24.64
CA VAL A 224 -4.85 24.84 24.07
C VAL A 224 -6.26 24.28 23.88
N THR A 225 -6.60 23.90 22.65
CA THR A 225 -7.89 23.29 22.32
C THR A 225 -7.65 21.94 21.65
N PRO A 226 -8.06 20.81 22.27
CA PRO A 226 -8.01 19.52 21.60
C PRO A 226 -8.93 19.50 20.37
N GLN A 227 -8.47 18.89 19.28
CA GLN A 227 -9.30 18.65 18.10
C GLN A 227 -9.95 17.26 18.18
N ALA A 228 -10.91 17.02 17.28
CA ALA A 228 -11.57 15.73 17.13
C ALA A 228 -11.74 15.40 15.64
N ILE A 229 -11.76 14.10 15.32
CA ILE A 229 -12.15 13.60 14.00
C ILE A 229 -13.68 13.61 13.92
N THR A 230 -14.24 14.30 12.93
CA THR A 230 -15.70 14.55 12.86
C THR A 230 -16.33 13.84 11.66
N LEU A 231 -17.57 13.40 11.80
CA LEU A 231 -18.35 12.86 10.67
C LEU A 231 -18.88 14.01 9.80
N ASP A 232 -18.61 13.98 8.49
CA ASP A 232 -19.30 14.83 7.52
C ASP A 232 -20.67 14.21 7.21
N PRO A 233 -21.79 14.87 7.56
CA PRO A 233 -23.12 14.33 7.32
C PRO A 233 -23.50 14.26 5.83
N THR A 234 -22.79 14.98 4.96
CA THR A 234 -23.05 15.02 3.51
C THR A 234 -22.44 13.81 2.82
N THR A 235 -21.19 13.50 3.14
CA THR A 235 -20.45 12.40 2.50
C THR A 235 -20.54 11.10 3.29
N GLY A 236 -20.87 11.17 4.58
CA GLY A 236 -20.81 10.03 5.50
C GLY A 236 -19.38 9.57 5.84
N THR A 237 -18.36 10.38 5.53
CA THR A 237 -16.94 10.07 5.78
C THR A 237 -16.38 10.92 6.92
N PHE A 238 -15.27 10.49 7.52
CA PHE A 238 -14.58 11.31 8.51
C PHE A 238 -13.80 12.47 7.89
N VAL A 239 -13.90 13.63 8.53
CA VAL A 239 -13.02 14.78 8.36
C VAL A 239 -11.92 14.68 9.40
N ILE A 240 -10.73 14.28 8.96
CA ILE A 240 -9.56 14.10 9.82
C ILE A 240 -8.77 15.41 9.88
N PRO A 241 -8.49 15.97 11.08
CA PRO A 241 -7.67 17.17 11.20
C PRO A 241 -6.25 16.98 10.65
N GLU A 242 -5.68 18.06 10.11
CA GLU A 242 -4.25 18.14 9.80
C GLU A 242 -3.41 17.68 10.99
N ASN A 243 -2.23 17.13 10.73
CA ASN A 243 -1.30 16.69 11.78
C ASN A 243 -1.81 15.54 12.66
N THR A 244 -2.98 14.95 12.38
CA THR A 244 -3.39 13.68 13.00
C THR A 244 -2.45 12.55 12.58
N ARG A 245 -2.03 11.73 13.54
CA ARG A 245 -1.02 10.69 13.35
C ARG A 245 -1.61 9.32 13.58
N PHE A 246 -1.39 8.43 12.63
CA PHE A 246 -1.82 7.04 12.69
C PHE A 246 -0.61 6.12 12.67
N TYR A 247 -0.54 5.26 13.68
CA TYR A 247 0.50 4.24 13.81
C TYR A 247 -0.09 2.87 13.59
N LYS A 248 0.66 1.99 12.95
CA LYS A 248 0.31 0.57 12.82
C LYS A 248 1.53 -0.32 12.96
N THR A 249 1.60 -1.07 14.04
CA THR A 249 2.66 -2.06 14.28
C THR A 249 2.19 -3.43 13.83
N PHE A 250 3.00 -4.10 13.02
CA PHE A 250 2.76 -5.47 12.57
C PHE A 250 3.54 -6.45 13.42
N PHE A 251 2.86 -7.48 13.85
CA PHE A 251 3.36 -8.50 14.74
C PHE A 251 3.30 -9.87 14.08
N LYS A 252 4.45 -10.55 13.97
CA LYS A 252 4.52 -11.91 13.44
C LYS A 252 4.57 -12.92 14.58
N GLN A 253 3.81 -13.99 14.42
CA GLN A 253 3.82 -15.10 15.36
C GLN A 253 5.21 -15.75 15.39
N VAL A 254 5.70 -16.05 16.58
CA VAL A 254 6.94 -16.79 16.83
C VAL A 254 6.66 -17.83 17.92
N LYS A 255 7.12 -19.05 17.71
CA LYS A 255 7.18 -20.05 18.77
C LYS A 255 8.48 -19.84 19.53
N SER A 256 8.36 -19.42 20.80
CA SER A 256 9.51 -19.13 21.63
C SER A 256 10.24 -20.39 22.09
N LEU A 257 11.44 -20.23 22.65
CA LEU A 257 12.26 -21.33 23.21
C LEU A 257 11.52 -22.22 24.24
N ASP A 258 10.58 -21.65 25.01
CA ASP A 258 9.75 -22.38 25.96
C ASP A 258 8.54 -23.10 25.32
N GLY A 259 8.43 -23.04 23.99
CA GLY A 259 7.36 -23.63 23.20
C GLY A 259 6.07 -22.81 23.14
N ALA A 260 5.97 -21.68 23.87
CA ALA A 260 4.77 -20.85 23.84
C ALA A 260 4.73 -19.97 22.59
N ILE A 261 3.50 -19.73 22.11
CA ILE A 261 3.27 -18.82 20.99
C ILE A 261 3.28 -17.37 21.50
N ARG A 262 4.20 -16.59 20.94
CA ARG A 262 4.34 -15.15 21.18
C ARG A 262 4.40 -14.42 19.86
N TYR A 263 4.57 -13.10 19.94
CA TYR A 263 4.57 -12.23 18.79
C TYR A 263 5.79 -11.32 18.81
N ARG A 264 6.48 -11.27 17.67
CA ARG A 264 7.57 -10.33 17.42
C ARG A 264 7.06 -9.11 16.68
N LYS A 265 7.50 -7.92 17.07
CA LYS A 265 7.40 -6.68 16.30
C LYS A 265 8.28 -6.79 15.07
N VAL A 266 7.78 -6.32 13.94
CA VAL A 266 8.52 -6.38 12.66
C VAL A 266 8.64 -5.01 12.04
N GLU A 267 7.51 -4.33 11.86
CA GLU A 267 7.46 -2.98 11.31
C GLU A 267 6.40 -2.13 12.00
N THR A 268 6.65 -0.82 12.08
CA THR A 268 5.65 0.18 12.47
C THR A 268 5.50 1.19 11.34
N ARG A 269 4.30 1.34 10.81
CA ARG A 269 4.00 2.38 9.80
C ARG A 269 3.39 3.60 10.46
N LEU A 270 3.87 4.77 10.07
CA LEU A 270 3.35 6.07 10.51
C LEU A 270 2.79 6.80 9.30
N ILE A 271 1.59 7.36 9.44
CA ILE A 271 1.04 8.36 8.53
C ILE A 271 0.65 9.59 9.33
N VAL A 272 1.15 10.74 8.89
CA VAL A 272 0.76 12.06 9.36
C VAL A 272 -0.13 12.69 8.29
N VAL A 273 -1.36 13.02 8.66
CA VAL A 273 -2.33 13.59 7.72
C VAL A 273 -1.87 14.97 7.25
N ARG A 274 -1.91 15.15 5.92
CA ARG A 274 -1.72 16.39 5.19
C ARG A 274 -2.77 16.50 4.08
N ARG A 275 -3.28 17.71 3.84
CA ARG A 275 -4.17 18.02 2.71
C ARG A 275 -3.43 18.81 1.64
N ALA A 276 -3.92 18.68 0.41
CA ALA A 276 -3.40 19.36 -0.76
C ALA A 276 -3.25 20.88 -0.52
N PRO A 277 -2.15 21.51 -1.00
CA PRO A 277 -1.15 20.93 -1.91
C PRO A 277 -0.05 20.10 -1.21
N ALA A 278 -0.06 19.98 0.13
CA ALA A 278 0.90 19.15 0.84
C ALA A 278 0.55 17.65 0.71
N GLU A 279 1.56 16.83 0.48
CA GLU A 279 1.44 15.37 0.49
C GLU A 279 1.56 14.84 1.92
N PRO A 280 0.88 13.72 2.26
CA PRO A 280 1.00 13.09 3.57
C PRO A 280 2.46 12.77 3.89
N LEU A 281 2.85 12.95 5.15
CA LEU A 281 4.13 12.44 5.66
C LEU A 281 3.93 10.99 6.09
N PHE A 282 4.63 10.04 5.48
CA PHE A 282 4.48 8.64 5.84
C PHE A 282 5.78 7.86 5.68
N GLY A 283 5.89 6.75 6.39
CA GLY A 283 7.06 5.88 6.35
C GLY A 283 6.91 4.65 7.22
N THR A 284 7.86 3.75 7.07
CA THR A 284 7.90 2.47 7.78
C THR A 284 9.16 2.40 8.63
N TYR A 285 9.00 2.18 9.92
CA TYR A 285 10.09 1.89 10.85
C TYR A 285 10.28 0.38 10.96
N LEU A 286 11.51 -0.09 10.83
CA LEU A 286 11.86 -1.50 10.99
C LEU A 286 12.37 -1.72 12.40
N TRP A 287 11.80 -2.71 13.09
CA TRP A 287 12.29 -3.14 14.40
C TRP A 287 13.58 -3.92 14.24
N ASP A 288 14.52 -3.70 15.15
CA ASP A 288 15.74 -4.50 15.23
C ASP A 288 15.44 -5.95 15.67
N ASP A 289 16.45 -6.82 15.57
CA ASP A 289 16.29 -8.24 15.92
C ASP A 289 15.99 -8.45 17.40
N ALA A 290 16.33 -7.51 18.29
CA ALA A 290 16.00 -7.55 19.71
C ALA A 290 14.62 -6.96 20.03
N GLU A 291 13.99 -6.28 19.06
CA GLU A 291 12.75 -5.52 19.17
C GLU A 291 12.77 -4.41 20.25
N GLN A 292 13.91 -3.77 20.43
CA GLN A 292 14.14 -2.73 21.44
C GLN A 292 14.10 -1.32 20.83
N ALA A 293 14.47 -1.21 19.56
CA ALA A 293 14.43 0.02 18.80
C ALA A 293 13.85 -0.22 17.40
N ALA A 294 13.28 0.84 16.83
CA ALA A 294 12.78 0.84 15.46
C ALA A 294 13.24 2.11 14.73
N THR A 295 13.90 1.92 13.59
CA THR A 295 14.48 3.00 12.78
C THR A 295 13.73 3.12 11.45
N LEU A 296 13.54 4.36 11.00
CA LEU A 296 12.90 4.67 9.72
C LEU A 296 13.66 3.97 8.58
N HIS A 297 12.95 3.15 7.81
CA HIS A 297 13.48 2.51 6.62
C HIS A 297 13.84 3.59 5.60
N ALA A 298 15.10 3.64 5.19
CA ALA A 298 15.61 4.67 4.29
C ALA A 298 16.28 4.10 3.04
N ALA A 299 16.16 2.79 2.78
CA ALA A 299 16.77 2.18 1.60
C ALA A 299 16.23 2.85 0.33
N PRO A 300 17.08 3.44 -0.53
CA PRO A 300 16.60 4.25 -1.63
C PRO A 300 16.15 3.38 -2.80
N TYR A 301 15.13 3.87 -3.50
CA TYR A 301 14.83 3.52 -4.88
C TYR A 301 15.99 3.94 -5.79
N ARG A 302 15.99 3.43 -7.03
CA ARG A 302 16.99 3.82 -8.04
C ARG A 302 17.03 5.33 -8.24
N ASN A 303 15.89 6.03 -8.21
CA ASN A 303 15.79 7.49 -8.33
C ASN A 303 16.32 8.28 -7.11
N GLY A 304 16.78 7.60 -6.05
CA GLY A 304 17.30 8.22 -4.83
C GLY A 304 16.24 8.56 -3.78
N GLU A 305 14.95 8.38 -4.07
CA GLU A 305 13.89 8.56 -3.07
C GLU A 305 13.91 7.41 -2.06
N PRO A 306 13.61 7.66 -0.76
CA PRO A 306 13.70 6.63 0.26
C PRO A 306 12.58 5.59 0.21
N PHE A 307 12.88 4.51 0.92
CA PHE A 307 12.07 3.36 1.35
C PHE A 307 11.46 2.49 0.26
N LYS A 308 12.32 1.89 -0.56
CA LYS A 308 11.94 0.76 -1.43
C LYS A 308 11.51 -0.49 -0.65
N ASP A 309 10.94 -1.48 -1.35
CA ASP A 309 10.58 -2.78 -0.73
C ASP A 309 11.78 -3.40 0.01
N ALA A 310 11.52 -4.06 1.15
CA ALA A 310 12.52 -4.79 1.90
C ALA A 310 12.07 -6.23 2.20
N LEU A 311 13.00 -7.18 2.13
CA LEU A 311 12.81 -8.57 2.52
C LEU A 311 13.60 -8.87 3.79
N LEU A 312 12.90 -9.25 4.85
CA LEU A 312 13.49 -9.59 6.14
C LEU A 312 13.44 -11.10 6.33
N SER A 313 14.51 -11.68 6.89
CA SER A 313 14.52 -13.09 7.29
C SER A 313 14.14 -13.21 8.76
N LEU A 314 12.88 -13.57 9.01
CA LEU A 314 12.33 -13.64 10.36
C LEU A 314 12.40 -15.05 10.91
N GLU A 315 12.91 -15.20 12.14
CA GLU A 315 12.78 -16.44 12.90
C GLU A 315 11.34 -16.62 13.37
N THR A 316 10.77 -17.80 13.09
CA THR A 316 9.35 -18.15 13.35
C THR A 316 9.22 -19.26 14.38
N ASP A 317 10.28 -20.06 14.58
CA ASP A 317 10.39 -21.04 15.65
C ASP A 317 11.82 -21.00 16.20
N GLU A 318 11.96 -20.48 17.42
CA GLU A 318 13.24 -20.37 18.13
C GLU A 318 13.78 -21.73 18.58
N THR A 319 12.92 -22.75 18.71
CA THR A 319 13.33 -24.10 19.13
C THR A 319 14.06 -24.85 18.02
N THR A 320 13.77 -24.51 16.76
CA THR A 320 14.35 -25.14 15.56
C THR A 320 15.18 -24.16 14.73
N HIS A 321 15.23 -22.88 15.10
CA HIS A 321 15.79 -21.79 14.30
C HIS A 321 15.20 -21.68 12.89
N THR A 322 13.92 -22.04 12.72
CA THR A 322 13.23 -21.96 11.43
C THR A 322 12.97 -20.51 11.05
N ARG A 323 13.41 -20.11 9.85
CA ARG A 323 13.23 -18.74 9.32
C ARG A 323 12.29 -18.72 8.12
N ARG A 324 11.56 -17.62 7.98
CA ARG A 324 10.66 -17.32 6.86
C ARG A 324 10.86 -15.88 6.39
N THR A 325 10.70 -15.64 5.10
CA THR A 325 10.79 -14.30 4.53
C THR A 325 9.56 -13.48 4.93
N TYR A 326 9.77 -12.21 5.26
CA TYR A 326 8.73 -11.21 5.46
C TYR A 326 8.99 -10.01 4.56
N ALA A 327 7.99 -9.64 3.76
CA ALA A 327 8.09 -8.50 2.86
C ALA A 327 7.49 -7.24 3.48
N VAL A 328 8.31 -6.20 3.53
CA VAL A 328 7.89 -4.84 3.88
C VAL A 328 7.68 -4.06 2.57
N PRO A 329 6.45 -3.59 2.29
CA PRO A 329 6.18 -2.81 1.08
C PRO A 329 6.82 -1.42 1.18
N GLY A 330 7.42 -0.98 0.07
CA GLY A 330 7.98 0.35 -0.10
C GLY A 330 6.95 1.44 -0.35
N ALA A 331 7.44 2.67 -0.51
CA ALA A 331 6.65 3.90 -0.69
C ALA A 331 5.60 3.79 -1.77
N GLN A 332 6.01 3.30 -2.92
CA GLN A 332 5.16 3.23 -4.08
C GLN A 332 3.93 2.35 -3.85
N ARG A 333 4.11 1.15 -3.29
CA ARG A 333 3.00 0.24 -2.95
C ARG A 333 2.10 0.84 -1.88
N CYS A 334 2.68 1.59 -0.93
CA CYS A 334 1.91 2.32 0.06
C CYS A 334 1.03 3.39 -0.61
N VAL A 335 1.57 4.19 -1.53
CA VAL A 335 0.80 5.20 -2.30
C VAL A 335 -0.29 4.54 -3.15
N GLU A 336 0.03 3.48 -3.89
CA GLU A 336 -0.95 2.76 -4.73
C GLU A 336 -2.15 2.26 -3.90
N CYS A 337 -1.91 1.79 -2.68
CA CYS A 337 -2.96 1.36 -1.76
C CYS A 337 -3.72 2.56 -1.15
N HIS A 338 -3.00 3.52 -0.57
CA HIS A 338 -3.57 4.59 0.27
C HIS A 338 -4.21 5.74 -0.52
N GLN A 339 -3.86 5.90 -1.80
CA GLN A 339 -4.50 6.91 -2.65
C GLN A 339 -6.02 6.68 -2.78
N GLY A 340 -6.49 5.45 -2.58
CA GLY A 340 -7.92 5.10 -2.59
C GLY A 340 -8.67 5.39 -1.29
N SER A 341 -8.05 6.10 -0.34
CA SER A 341 -8.68 6.55 0.92
C SER A 341 -10.02 7.25 0.66
N GLU A 342 -11.06 6.84 1.39
CA GLU A 342 -12.42 7.40 1.21
C GLU A 342 -12.52 8.87 1.63
N SER A 343 -11.75 9.28 2.64
CA SER A 343 -11.71 10.63 3.21
C SER A 343 -10.69 11.56 2.53
N ASP A 344 -10.03 11.11 1.46
CA ASP A 344 -8.93 11.82 0.78
C ASP A 344 -7.79 12.25 1.72
N SER A 345 -7.65 11.58 2.88
CA SER A 345 -6.68 11.91 3.92
C SER A 345 -5.48 10.96 3.96
N PHE A 346 -5.37 10.08 2.97
CA PHE A 346 -4.39 8.98 2.91
C PHE A 346 -4.54 7.94 4.03
N ILE A 347 -5.62 7.98 4.81
CA ILE A 347 -5.88 7.02 5.90
C ILE A 347 -6.80 5.91 5.42
N LEU A 348 -6.45 4.67 5.77
CA LEU A 348 -7.24 3.47 5.54
C LEU A 348 -7.60 2.82 6.88
N GLY A 349 -8.75 2.17 6.95
CA GLY A 349 -9.17 1.43 8.14
C GLY A 349 -9.68 2.27 9.31
N PHE A 350 -9.49 3.59 9.33
CA PHE A 350 -10.13 4.48 10.31
C PHE A 350 -11.32 5.19 9.66
N THR A 351 -12.46 4.50 9.64
CA THR A 351 -13.70 4.98 9.01
C THR A 351 -14.90 4.76 9.93
N PRO A 352 -16.02 5.48 9.74
CA PRO A 352 -17.23 5.25 10.51
C PRO A 352 -17.66 3.78 10.54
N LEU A 353 -17.56 3.09 9.40
CA LEU A 353 -17.89 1.67 9.27
C LEU A 353 -16.88 0.78 10.02
N GLN A 354 -15.58 1.06 9.88
CA GLN A 354 -14.53 0.22 10.45
C GLN A 354 -14.44 0.34 11.98
N LEU A 355 -14.76 1.50 12.56
CA LEU A 355 -14.71 1.69 14.01
C LEU A 355 -15.91 1.06 14.74
N HIS A 356 -16.97 0.72 14.01
CA HIS A 356 -18.16 0.07 14.56
C HIS A 356 -17.96 -1.45 14.62
N ARG A 357 -17.25 -1.90 15.66
CA ARG A 357 -17.04 -3.33 15.94
C ARG A 357 -18.34 -4.01 16.32
N ARG A 358 -18.57 -5.21 15.79
CA ARG A 358 -19.82 -5.96 16.03
C ARG A 358 -19.59 -7.34 16.65
N ALA A 359 -20.67 -7.91 17.18
CA ALA A 359 -20.66 -9.23 17.77
C ALA A 359 -20.50 -10.32 16.70
N VAL A 360 -20.07 -11.51 17.11
CA VAL A 360 -20.02 -12.68 16.22
C VAL A 360 -21.39 -12.95 15.61
N GLY A 361 -21.44 -13.22 14.30
CA GLY A 361 -22.68 -13.42 13.55
C GLY A 361 -23.32 -12.15 12.99
N GLU A 362 -22.93 -10.97 13.47
CA GLU A 362 -23.33 -9.69 12.89
C GLU A 362 -22.32 -9.23 11.83
N GLY A 363 -22.79 -8.53 10.80
CA GLY A 363 -21.89 -7.91 9.82
C GLY A 363 -21.00 -8.83 9.01
N GLY A 364 -21.30 -10.13 8.98
CA GLY A 364 -20.44 -11.13 8.37
C GLY A 364 -19.25 -11.52 9.24
N ARG A 365 -19.21 -11.13 10.52
CA ARG A 365 -18.14 -11.52 11.44
C ARG A 365 -18.25 -12.98 11.86
N GLU A 366 -17.14 -13.69 11.79
CA GLU A 366 -17.04 -15.12 12.15
C GLU A 366 -16.23 -15.35 13.43
N THR A 367 -15.47 -14.36 13.89
CA THR A 367 -14.65 -14.42 15.10
C THR A 367 -15.31 -13.69 16.26
N GLN A 368 -14.97 -14.07 17.49
CA GLN A 368 -15.46 -13.36 18.68
C GLN A 368 -14.91 -11.92 18.73
N SER A 369 -15.64 -11.07 19.43
CA SER A 369 -15.19 -9.73 19.85
C SER A 369 -15.26 -9.71 21.37
N GLY A 370 -14.23 -9.19 22.01
CA GLY A 370 -14.23 -8.86 23.42
C GLY A 370 -15.00 -7.58 23.73
N ALA A 371 -15.22 -7.33 25.02
CA ALA A 371 -16.05 -6.22 25.49
C ALA A 371 -15.47 -4.84 25.11
N ASP A 372 -14.14 -4.73 25.07
CA ASP A 372 -13.45 -3.49 24.71
C ASP A 372 -13.49 -3.22 23.20
N GLU A 373 -13.58 -4.23 22.36
CA GLU A 373 -13.77 -4.01 20.93
C GLU A 373 -15.19 -3.48 20.68
N LEU A 374 -16.21 -4.12 21.24
CA LEU A 374 -17.62 -3.76 21.05
C LEU A 374 -17.94 -2.33 21.54
N SER A 375 -17.31 -1.89 22.64
CA SER A 375 -17.52 -0.55 23.21
C SER A 375 -16.63 0.53 22.60
N GLN A 376 -15.74 0.19 21.67
CA GLN A 376 -14.70 1.08 21.18
C GLN A 376 -15.23 2.40 20.61
N LEU A 377 -16.28 2.37 19.78
CA LEU A 377 -16.78 3.57 19.14
C LEU A 377 -17.22 4.62 20.17
N ALA A 378 -17.99 4.18 21.18
CA ALA A 378 -18.42 5.03 22.29
C ALA A 378 -17.22 5.49 23.13
N ARG A 379 -16.23 4.61 23.34
CA ARG A 379 -15.00 4.93 24.07
C ARG A 379 -14.17 6.02 23.38
N LEU A 380 -13.91 5.89 22.08
CA LEU A 380 -13.19 6.91 21.30
C LEU A 380 -13.93 8.26 21.31
N ALA A 381 -15.27 8.25 21.28
CA ALA A 381 -16.05 9.47 21.43
C ALA A 381 -15.90 10.09 22.83
N SER A 382 -15.90 9.26 23.88
CA SER A 382 -15.70 9.72 25.27
C SER A 382 -14.30 10.29 25.52
N TYR A 383 -13.30 9.88 24.73
CA TYR A 383 -11.96 10.44 24.76
C TYR A 383 -11.84 11.78 24.00
N GLY A 384 -12.88 12.16 23.24
CA GLY A 384 -12.82 13.30 22.33
C GLY A 384 -12.03 13.04 21.04
N VAL A 385 -11.63 11.80 20.75
CA VAL A 385 -10.90 11.43 19.52
C VAL A 385 -11.81 11.54 18.30
N ILE A 386 -13.07 11.12 18.44
CA ILE A 386 -14.10 11.23 17.40
C ILE A 386 -15.33 11.98 17.90
N ALA A 387 -16.08 12.59 16.99
CA ALA A 387 -17.35 13.24 17.29
C ALA A 387 -18.37 13.11 16.16
N GLY A 388 -19.66 13.24 16.50
CA GLY A 388 -20.77 13.22 15.53
C GLY A 388 -21.25 11.82 15.11
N ILE A 389 -20.85 10.77 15.83
CA ILE A 389 -21.24 9.39 15.55
C ILE A 389 -21.51 8.61 16.84
N THR A 390 -22.49 7.72 16.82
CA THR A 390 -22.82 6.78 17.90
C THR A 390 -22.97 5.37 17.34
N PRO A 391 -22.96 4.31 18.16
CA PRO A 391 -23.21 2.95 17.67
C PRO A 391 -24.54 2.79 16.91
N GLU A 392 -25.56 3.57 17.28
CA GLU A 392 -26.88 3.54 16.64
C GLU A 392 -26.88 4.22 15.27
N THR A 393 -26.06 5.26 15.07
CA THR A 393 -25.98 6.01 13.81
C THR A 393 -24.83 5.54 12.90
N ALA A 394 -23.95 4.68 13.41
CA ALA A 394 -22.82 4.17 12.67
C ALA A 394 -23.27 3.32 11.46
N PRO A 395 -22.63 3.49 10.29
CA PRO A 395 -23.00 2.74 9.10
C PRO A 395 -22.77 1.24 9.29
N ARG A 396 -23.56 0.45 8.57
CA ARG A 396 -23.50 -1.01 8.58
C ARG A 396 -23.26 -1.52 7.18
N LEU A 397 -22.44 -2.56 7.05
CA LEU A 397 -22.03 -3.06 5.75
C LEU A 397 -23.21 -3.59 4.93
N GLU A 398 -24.13 -4.33 5.57
CA GLU A 398 -25.34 -4.89 4.96
C GLU A 398 -26.32 -3.82 4.43
N SER A 399 -26.13 -2.56 4.85
CA SER A 399 -26.92 -1.39 4.43
C SER A 399 -26.05 -0.34 3.71
N SER A 400 -24.86 -0.73 3.25
CA SER A 400 -23.89 0.21 2.62
C SER A 400 -24.34 0.76 1.27
N ARG A 401 -25.41 0.20 0.69
CA ARG A 401 -26.05 0.71 -0.54
C ARG A 401 -27.56 0.71 -0.39
N GLU A 402 -28.16 1.87 -0.64
CA GLU A 402 -29.61 2.03 -0.56
C GLU A 402 -30.32 1.07 -1.54
N GLY A 403 -31.34 0.36 -1.04
CA GLY A 403 -32.13 -0.58 -1.82
C GLY A 403 -31.42 -1.88 -2.23
N VAL A 404 -30.18 -2.10 -1.78
CA VAL A 404 -29.38 -3.28 -2.17
C VAL A 404 -28.83 -3.99 -0.92
N ALA A 405 -29.47 -5.10 -0.56
CA ALA A 405 -29.06 -5.97 0.54
C ALA A 405 -28.27 -7.20 0.03
N PRO A 406 -27.41 -7.82 0.87
CA PRO A 406 -26.79 -9.10 0.54
C PRO A 406 -27.87 -10.19 0.34
N ARG A 407 -27.68 -11.07 -0.64
CA ARG A 407 -28.58 -12.22 -0.89
C ARG A 407 -28.46 -13.28 0.20
N ASN A 408 -27.27 -13.42 0.76
CA ASN A 408 -26.94 -14.43 1.76
C ASN A 408 -25.71 -14.01 2.60
N VAL A 409 -25.35 -14.84 3.59
CA VAL A 409 -24.23 -14.57 4.50
C VAL A 409 -22.86 -14.61 3.81
N HIS A 410 -22.67 -15.44 2.78
CA HIS A 410 -21.39 -15.56 2.06
C HIS A 410 -21.07 -14.29 1.27
N GLU A 411 -22.10 -13.64 0.73
CA GLU A 411 -21.98 -12.34 0.08
C GLU A 411 -21.64 -11.21 1.06
N LEU A 412 -22.26 -11.22 2.26
CA LEU A 412 -21.91 -10.28 3.33
C LEU A 412 -20.47 -10.47 3.82
N ARG A 413 -20.07 -11.72 4.07
CA ARG A 413 -18.70 -12.09 4.51
C ARG A 413 -17.65 -11.70 3.47
N PHE A 414 -17.91 -11.97 2.20
CA PHE A 414 -16.96 -11.62 1.15
C PHE A 414 -16.86 -10.10 0.96
N GLN A 415 -17.97 -9.36 0.97
CA GLN A 415 -17.91 -7.89 0.93
C GLN A 415 -17.16 -7.32 2.15
N GLY A 416 -17.29 -7.93 3.32
CA GLY A 416 -16.51 -7.56 4.51
C GLY A 416 -15.01 -7.77 4.29
N TYR A 417 -14.63 -8.92 3.74
CA TYR A 417 -13.23 -9.17 3.36
C TYR A 417 -12.73 -8.12 2.35
N THR A 418 -13.50 -7.82 1.30
CA THR A 418 -13.06 -6.86 0.28
C THR A 418 -12.96 -5.44 0.83
N THR A 419 -13.69 -5.06 1.87
CA THR A 419 -13.58 -3.73 2.50
C THR A 419 -12.15 -3.41 2.92
N GLY A 420 -11.46 -4.34 3.61
CA GLY A 420 -10.09 -4.13 4.09
C GLY A 420 -8.99 -4.52 3.10
N ASN A 421 -9.30 -5.37 2.11
CA ASN A 421 -8.28 -6.09 1.32
C ASN A 421 -8.31 -5.79 -0.18
N CYS A 422 -9.43 -5.30 -0.73
CA CYS A 422 -9.56 -5.06 -2.18
C CYS A 422 -10.11 -3.67 -2.50
N GLY A 423 -11.03 -3.15 -1.68
CA GLY A 423 -11.77 -1.92 -1.89
C GLY A 423 -10.90 -0.67 -1.97
N HIS A 424 -9.73 -0.66 -1.33
CA HIS A 424 -8.78 0.46 -1.44
C HIS A 424 -8.27 0.64 -2.88
N CYS A 425 -7.98 -0.45 -3.58
CA CYS A 425 -7.52 -0.41 -4.98
C CYS A 425 -8.69 -0.43 -5.97
N HIS A 426 -9.76 -1.16 -5.65
CA HIS A 426 -10.95 -1.35 -6.47
C HIS A 426 -12.10 -0.46 -5.97
N SER A 427 -11.87 0.85 -5.95
CA SER A 427 -12.90 1.88 -5.71
C SER A 427 -12.86 2.91 -6.84
N PRO A 428 -13.85 3.82 -6.94
CA PRO A 428 -13.81 4.90 -7.94
C PRO A 428 -12.54 5.75 -7.88
N LYS A 429 -11.91 5.87 -6.70
CA LYS A 429 -10.66 6.61 -6.47
C LYS A 429 -9.42 5.71 -6.43
N GLY A 430 -9.58 4.39 -6.36
CA GLY A 430 -8.48 3.44 -6.14
C GLY A 430 -7.52 3.28 -7.33
N PHE A 431 -6.37 2.64 -7.06
CA PHE A 431 -5.33 2.41 -8.07
C PHE A 431 -5.82 1.69 -9.32
N ALA A 432 -6.61 0.63 -9.15
CA ALA A 432 -7.04 -0.19 -10.29
C ALA A 432 -7.90 0.64 -11.27
N THR A 433 -8.79 1.49 -10.75
CA THR A 433 -9.64 2.38 -11.55
C THR A 433 -8.86 3.54 -12.16
N ARG A 434 -7.87 4.10 -11.44
CA ARG A 434 -7.00 5.15 -11.99
C ARG A 434 -6.10 4.65 -13.11
N GLN A 435 -5.58 3.43 -13.00
CA GLN A 435 -4.77 2.81 -14.06
C GLN A 435 -5.62 2.39 -15.26
N ASN A 436 -6.87 1.95 -15.02
CA ASN A 436 -7.79 1.62 -16.08
C ASN A 436 -9.22 2.11 -15.77
N PRO A 437 -9.60 3.30 -16.26
CA PRO A 437 -10.93 3.87 -16.03
C PRO A 437 -12.10 3.09 -16.65
N ALA A 438 -11.82 2.05 -17.46
CA ALA A 438 -12.84 1.12 -17.96
C ALA A 438 -13.17 -0.01 -16.98
N LEU A 439 -12.41 -0.15 -15.90
CA LEU A 439 -12.68 -1.15 -14.86
C LEU A 439 -13.98 -0.80 -14.12
N THR A 440 -14.93 -1.72 -14.13
CA THR A 440 -16.26 -1.54 -13.51
C THR A 440 -16.42 -2.26 -12.18
N MET A 441 -15.38 -2.96 -11.71
CA MET A 441 -15.41 -3.75 -10.48
C MET A 441 -15.10 -2.89 -9.26
N ASN A 442 -16.13 -2.28 -8.65
CA ASN A 442 -16.03 -1.60 -7.35
C ASN A 442 -16.23 -2.61 -6.21
N LEU A 443 -15.20 -2.82 -5.39
CA LEU A 443 -15.18 -3.76 -4.26
C LEU A 443 -15.20 -3.06 -2.89
N ALA A 444 -15.25 -1.72 -2.87
CA ALA A 444 -15.46 -0.95 -1.65
C ALA A 444 -16.89 -1.19 -1.09
N PRO A 445 -17.15 -0.85 0.19
CA PRO A 445 -18.51 -0.83 0.72
C PRO A 445 -19.47 -0.07 -0.21
N GLY A 446 -20.67 -0.62 -0.40
CA GLY A 446 -21.67 -0.09 -1.34
C GLY A 446 -21.36 -0.32 -2.83
N GLY A 447 -20.32 -1.10 -3.14
CA GLY A 447 -19.91 -1.44 -4.50
C GLY A 447 -20.77 -2.49 -5.20
N ASN A 448 -20.12 -3.35 -5.99
CA ASN A 448 -20.77 -4.32 -6.87
C ASN A 448 -20.90 -5.73 -6.28
N VAL A 449 -20.33 -6.02 -5.10
CA VAL A 449 -20.36 -7.39 -4.54
C VAL A 449 -21.80 -7.83 -4.27
N PHE A 450 -22.60 -6.96 -3.64
CA PHE A 450 -24.01 -7.22 -3.37
C PHE A 450 -24.84 -7.24 -4.64
N GLN A 451 -25.68 -8.28 -4.78
CA GLN A 451 -26.51 -8.51 -5.97
C GLN A 451 -25.68 -8.53 -7.26
N PHE A 452 -24.42 -9.01 -7.19
CA PHE A 452 -23.55 -9.12 -8.36
C PHE A 452 -24.28 -9.86 -9.50
N PRO A 453 -24.38 -9.27 -10.71
CA PRO A 453 -25.34 -9.70 -11.73
C PRO A 453 -25.02 -11.03 -12.41
N GLY A 454 -23.86 -11.65 -12.13
CA GLY A 454 -23.38 -12.84 -12.83
C GLY A 454 -23.01 -12.54 -14.30
N GLY A 455 -22.01 -13.21 -14.87
CA GLY A 455 -21.72 -13.12 -16.30
C GLY A 455 -21.07 -11.82 -16.81
N VAL A 456 -20.60 -10.94 -15.91
CA VAL A 456 -19.75 -9.80 -16.30
C VAL A 456 -18.46 -10.33 -16.91
N ARG A 457 -18.21 -10.03 -18.18
CA ARG A 457 -17.03 -10.51 -18.90
C ARG A 457 -15.82 -9.62 -18.61
N SER A 458 -14.66 -10.25 -18.59
CA SER A 458 -13.39 -9.53 -18.58
C SER A 458 -13.28 -8.63 -19.80
N ILE A 459 -12.77 -7.41 -19.61
CA ILE A 459 -12.44 -6.49 -20.69
C ILE A 459 -11.16 -6.90 -21.44
N TYR A 460 -10.41 -7.87 -20.93
CA TYR A 460 -9.24 -8.40 -21.63
C TYR A 460 -9.67 -9.28 -22.81
N PRO A 461 -9.11 -9.09 -24.02
CA PRO A 461 -9.37 -9.95 -25.17
C PRO A 461 -9.10 -11.43 -24.82
N GLY A 462 -10.06 -12.31 -25.13
CA GLY A 462 -10.00 -13.74 -24.76
C GLY A 462 -10.35 -14.05 -23.30
N GLY A 463 -10.58 -13.03 -22.47
CA GLY A 463 -10.90 -13.19 -21.06
C GLY A 463 -12.25 -13.87 -20.79
N GLY A 464 -12.25 -14.80 -19.84
CA GLY A 464 -13.46 -15.42 -19.29
C GLY A 464 -14.34 -14.43 -18.51
N SER A 465 -15.41 -14.93 -17.92
CA SER A 465 -16.23 -14.16 -16.98
C SER A 465 -15.43 -13.84 -15.72
N TYR A 466 -15.57 -12.62 -15.18
CA TYR A 466 -14.99 -12.28 -13.88
C TYR A 466 -15.51 -13.23 -12.80
N VAL A 467 -16.81 -13.48 -12.83
CA VAL A 467 -17.51 -14.46 -12.01
C VAL A 467 -18.43 -15.29 -12.91
N THR A 468 -18.17 -16.59 -12.92
CA THR A 468 -19.06 -17.61 -13.46
C THR A 468 -19.87 -18.19 -12.30
N PRO A 469 -21.19 -17.90 -12.20
CA PRO A 469 -22.03 -18.36 -11.08
C PRO A 469 -21.87 -19.86 -10.81
N GLY A 470 -21.75 -20.23 -9.54
CA GLY A 470 -21.59 -21.63 -9.13
C GLY A 470 -20.24 -22.28 -9.48
N LYS A 471 -19.34 -21.60 -10.21
CA LYS A 471 -18.12 -22.21 -10.77
C LYS A 471 -16.86 -21.39 -10.45
N PRO A 472 -16.34 -21.46 -9.21
CA PRO A 472 -15.12 -20.74 -8.81
C PRO A 472 -13.92 -20.98 -9.74
N ALA A 473 -13.62 -22.24 -10.08
CA ALA A 473 -12.48 -22.56 -10.95
C ALA A 473 -12.57 -21.99 -12.39
N GLN A 474 -13.76 -21.59 -12.85
CA GLN A 474 -13.99 -20.97 -14.16
C GLN A 474 -14.15 -19.44 -14.06
N SER A 475 -13.88 -18.87 -12.88
CA SER A 475 -14.03 -17.45 -12.61
C SER A 475 -12.66 -16.79 -12.54
N LEU A 476 -12.41 -15.81 -13.42
CA LEU A 476 -11.13 -15.09 -13.46
C LEU A 476 -10.79 -14.43 -12.11
N PHE A 477 -11.80 -13.95 -11.37
CA PHE A 477 -11.57 -13.37 -10.05
C PHE A 477 -11.02 -14.41 -9.06
N TYR A 478 -11.56 -15.63 -9.07
CA TYR A 478 -11.08 -16.71 -8.21
C TYR A 478 -9.66 -17.13 -8.55
N GLN A 479 -9.34 -17.28 -9.83
CA GLN A 479 -7.98 -17.61 -10.29
C GLN A 479 -6.96 -16.58 -9.80
N ARG A 480 -7.26 -15.28 -9.93
CA ARG A 480 -6.36 -14.21 -9.49
C ARG A 480 -6.11 -14.17 -7.98
N VAL A 481 -7.05 -14.65 -7.16
CA VAL A 481 -6.87 -14.70 -5.69
C VAL A 481 -6.24 -16.01 -5.23
N SER A 482 -6.58 -17.13 -5.88
CA SER A 482 -6.15 -18.47 -5.48
C SER A 482 -4.82 -18.92 -6.05
N GLN A 483 -4.30 -18.23 -7.07
CA GLN A 483 -3.11 -18.64 -7.80
C GLN A 483 -2.05 -17.55 -7.77
N ASN A 484 -0.78 -17.96 -7.79
CA ASN A 484 0.35 -17.06 -7.99
C ASN A 484 0.32 -16.45 -9.38
N THR A 485 1.09 -15.38 -9.58
CA THR A 485 1.18 -14.71 -10.87
C THR A 485 1.70 -15.67 -11.95
N HIS A 486 0.94 -15.87 -13.02
CA HIS A 486 1.28 -16.76 -14.13
C HIS A 486 0.53 -16.37 -15.42
N LEU A 487 0.64 -17.19 -16.46
CA LEU A 487 -0.08 -17.02 -17.72
C LEU A 487 -1.05 -18.16 -17.99
N GLU A 488 -2.26 -17.77 -18.36
CA GLU A 488 -3.27 -18.68 -18.91
C GLU A 488 -3.51 -18.29 -20.38
N GLY A 489 -2.76 -18.92 -21.28
CA GLY A 489 -2.70 -18.51 -22.69
C GLY A 489 -2.17 -17.08 -22.86
N LEU A 490 -2.94 -16.19 -23.51
CA LEU A 490 -2.60 -14.77 -23.68
C LEU A 490 -2.94 -13.89 -22.48
N ILE A 491 -3.49 -14.46 -21.40
CA ILE A 491 -4.05 -13.71 -20.29
C ILE A 491 -3.07 -13.71 -19.10
N PRO A 492 -2.53 -12.54 -18.69
CA PRO A 492 -1.80 -12.43 -17.44
C PRO A 492 -2.74 -12.62 -16.26
N ILE A 493 -2.55 -13.70 -15.51
CA ILE A 493 -3.20 -13.91 -14.22
C ILE A 493 -2.27 -13.32 -13.16
N VAL A 494 -2.49 -12.05 -12.82
CA VAL A 494 -1.75 -11.37 -11.75
C VAL A 494 -2.41 -11.68 -10.42
N HIS A 495 -1.61 -12.21 -9.48
CA HIS A 495 -2.04 -12.49 -8.12
C HIS A 495 -2.61 -11.24 -7.44
N MET A 496 -3.69 -11.42 -6.68
CA MET A 496 -4.39 -10.37 -5.94
C MET A 496 -4.72 -10.86 -4.53
N PRO A 497 -4.58 -10.01 -3.48
CA PRO A 497 -4.18 -8.60 -3.52
C PRO A 497 -2.71 -8.37 -3.93
N LEU A 498 -2.47 -7.38 -4.79
CA LEU A 498 -1.17 -7.14 -5.44
C LEU A 498 -0.03 -6.77 -4.46
N HIS A 499 -0.36 -6.04 -3.40
CA HIS A 499 0.63 -5.46 -2.47
C HIS A 499 0.66 -6.16 -1.12
N THR A 500 0.29 -7.43 -1.10
CA THR A 500 0.27 -8.25 0.11
C THR A 500 1.03 -9.54 -0.12
N PRO A 501 2.06 -9.85 0.69
CA PRO A 501 2.85 -11.06 0.49
C PRO A 501 2.08 -12.31 0.93
N GLY A 502 2.38 -13.44 0.29
CA GLY A 502 1.83 -14.75 0.63
C GLY A 502 0.49 -15.06 -0.05
N LEU A 503 -0.19 -16.11 0.44
CA LEU A 503 -1.50 -16.56 -0.06
C LEU A 503 -2.49 -16.58 1.10
N ASP A 504 -3.55 -15.78 1.01
CA ASP A 504 -4.61 -15.73 2.03
C ASP A 504 -5.67 -16.82 1.78
N CYS A 505 -5.57 -17.93 2.49
CA CYS A 505 -6.51 -19.04 2.34
C CYS A 505 -7.94 -18.70 2.82
N ASP A 506 -8.11 -17.72 3.72
CA ASP A 506 -9.44 -17.24 4.10
C ASP A 506 -10.08 -16.46 2.94
N ALA A 507 -9.29 -15.64 2.24
CA ALA A 507 -9.74 -14.95 1.02
C ALA A 507 -10.22 -15.94 -0.04
N VAL A 508 -9.40 -16.96 -0.32
CA VAL A 508 -9.73 -18.00 -1.32
C VAL A 508 -11.04 -18.70 -0.93
N THR A 509 -11.18 -19.06 0.35
CA THR A 509 -12.37 -19.74 0.85
C THR A 509 -13.61 -18.84 0.76
N LYS A 510 -13.55 -17.60 1.26
CA LYS A 510 -14.68 -16.64 1.23
C LYS A 510 -15.11 -16.32 -0.19
N LEU A 511 -14.15 -16.11 -1.10
CA LEU A 511 -14.43 -15.85 -2.51
C LEU A 511 -15.07 -17.06 -3.20
N GLY A 512 -14.56 -18.27 -2.94
CA GLY A 512 -15.12 -19.51 -3.49
C GLY A 512 -16.54 -19.76 -3.00
N ARG A 513 -16.80 -19.56 -1.70
CA ARG A 513 -18.15 -19.61 -1.11
C ARG A 513 -19.08 -18.58 -1.72
N TRP A 514 -18.63 -17.33 -1.87
CA TRP A 514 -19.42 -16.28 -2.51
C TRP A 514 -19.78 -16.66 -3.94
N ILE A 515 -18.81 -17.00 -4.79
CA ILE A 515 -19.06 -17.38 -6.20
C ILE A 515 -20.01 -18.58 -6.30
N THR A 516 -19.83 -19.58 -5.43
CA THR A 516 -20.71 -20.76 -5.37
C THR A 516 -22.13 -20.37 -5.00
N SER A 517 -22.30 -19.36 -4.15
CA SER A 517 -23.61 -18.86 -3.70
C SER A 517 -24.29 -17.89 -4.69
N VAL A 518 -23.58 -17.42 -5.73
CA VAL A 518 -24.18 -16.55 -6.76
C VAL A 518 -25.10 -17.40 -7.64
N PRO A 519 -26.41 -17.10 -7.71
CA PRO A 519 -27.31 -17.83 -8.58
C PRO A 519 -27.15 -17.41 -10.05
N ASP A 520 -27.45 -18.33 -10.97
CA ASP A 520 -27.72 -17.98 -12.36
C ASP A 520 -28.94 -17.06 -12.46
N THR A 521 -28.95 -16.17 -13.45
CA THR A 521 -30.09 -15.28 -13.69
C THR A 521 -31.36 -16.09 -13.94
N GLY A 522 -32.39 -15.90 -13.11
CA GLY A 522 -33.66 -16.64 -13.22
C GLY A 522 -33.66 -18.03 -12.58
N ALA A 523 -32.66 -18.36 -11.75
CA ALA A 523 -32.61 -19.63 -11.03
C ALA A 523 -33.85 -19.88 -10.14
N SER A 524 -34.31 -21.14 -10.09
CA SER A 524 -35.41 -21.58 -9.22
C SER A 524 -35.02 -21.50 -7.73
N PRO A 525 -35.99 -21.38 -6.80
CA PRO A 525 -35.71 -21.43 -5.37
C PRO A 525 -34.94 -22.68 -4.93
N GLU A 526 -35.21 -23.84 -5.54
CA GLU A 526 -34.51 -25.10 -5.27
C GLU A 526 -33.03 -25.03 -5.70
N THR A 527 -32.76 -24.41 -6.86
CA THR A 527 -31.39 -24.17 -7.34
C THR A 527 -30.63 -23.23 -6.41
N ILE A 528 -31.29 -22.17 -5.92
CA ILE A 528 -30.69 -21.23 -4.97
C ILE A 528 -30.34 -21.96 -3.66
N ALA A 529 -31.26 -22.77 -3.12
CA ALA A 529 -31.03 -23.53 -1.91
C ALA A 529 -29.88 -24.54 -2.06
N ALA A 530 -29.80 -25.24 -3.21
CA ALA A 530 -28.70 -26.15 -3.50
C ALA A 530 -27.35 -25.43 -3.61
N ALA A 531 -27.32 -24.24 -4.23
CA ALA A 531 -26.11 -23.42 -4.32
C ALA A 531 -25.62 -22.94 -2.95
N LEU A 532 -26.53 -22.58 -2.05
CA LEU A 532 -26.20 -22.21 -0.66
C LEU A 532 -25.63 -23.40 0.12
N ALA A 533 -26.26 -24.57 0.02
CA ALA A 533 -25.74 -25.78 0.67
C ALA A 533 -24.34 -26.16 0.13
N ALA A 534 -24.12 -26.03 -1.18
CA ALA A 534 -22.81 -26.24 -1.79
C ALA A 534 -21.77 -25.22 -1.27
N ALA A 535 -22.14 -23.94 -1.16
CA ALA A 535 -21.28 -22.90 -0.61
C ALA A 535 -20.91 -23.16 0.86
N ASP A 536 -21.85 -23.62 1.69
CA ASP A 536 -21.58 -23.93 3.10
C ASP A 536 -20.50 -25.03 3.26
N THR A 537 -20.49 -26.00 2.33
CA THR A 537 -19.52 -27.10 2.31
C THR A 537 -18.29 -26.84 1.44
N PHE A 538 -18.19 -25.68 0.78
CA PHE A 538 -17.07 -25.38 -0.10
C PHE A 538 -15.76 -25.32 0.71
N ASP A 539 -14.80 -26.11 0.26
CA ASP A 539 -13.42 -26.13 0.73
C ASP A 539 -12.50 -25.86 -0.47
N ALA A 540 -11.64 -24.86 -0.33
CA ALA A 540 -10.68 -24.49 -1.35
C ALA A 540 -9.50 -25.48 -1.45
N GLY A 541 -9.28 -26.31 -0.42
CA GLY A 541 -8.05 -27.10 -0.28
C GLY A 541 -6.80 -26.23 -0.21
N CYS A 542 -6.95 -24.94 0.10
CA CYS A 542 -5.87 -23.98 0.13
C CYS A 542 -4.90 -24.30 1.28
N ARG A 543 -3.61 -24.20 0.99
CA ARG A 543 -2.54 -24.34 1.98
C ARG A 543 -1.64 -23.13 1.87
N GLU A 544 -1.34 -22.54 3.02
CA GLU A 544 -0.38 -21.45 3.10
C GLU A 544 0.99 -21.96 2.62
N PRO A 545 1.71 -21.19 1.79
CA PRO A 545 3.03 -21.58 1.34
C PRO A 545 4.04 -21.46 2.50
N ASP A 546 5.04 -22.35 2.48
CA ASP A 546 6.12 -22.36 3.47
C ASP A 546 6.85 -21.01 3.53
N ASP A 547 6.99 -20.31 2.40
CA ASP A 547 7.55 -18.97 2.33
C ASP A 547 6.78 -18.05 1.36
N VAL A 548 6.98 -16.74 1.48
CA VAL A 548 6.35 -15.74 0.62
C VAL A 548 7.12 -15.59 -0.69
N THR A 549 6.40 -15.51 -1.80
CA THR A 549 6.99 -15.05 -3.07
C THR A 549 6.80 -13.55 -3.17
N TRP A 550 7.90 -12.79 -3.18
CA TRP A 550 7.88 -11.34 -3.29
C TRP A 550 9.03 -10.85 -4.14
N LEU A 551 8.72 -9.98 -5.10
CA LEU A 551 9.71 -9.35 -5.96
C LEU A 551 9.68 -7.84 -5.69
N GLU A 552 10.87 -7.29 -5.51
CA GLU A 552 11.07 -5.85 -5.36
C GLU A 552 10.52 -5.13 -6.59
N GLU A 553 9.53 -4.27 -6.39
CA GLU A 553 9.01 -3.37 -7.42
C GLU A 553 9.72 -2.02 -7.31
N ASP A 554 10.82 -1.88 -8.05
CA ASP A 554 11.44 -0.59 -8.32
C ASP A 554 11.47 -0.36 -9.84
N PHE A 555 10.48 0.40 -10.34
CA PHE A 555 10.38 0.82 -11.73
C PHE A 555 11.03 2.19 -12.00
N SER A 556 11.61 2.82 -10.98
CA SER A 556 12.24 4.14 -11.09
C SER A 556 13.58 4.08 -11.85
N ASP A 557 13.97 5.19 -12.45
CA ASP A 557 15.28 5.33 -13.10
C ASP A 557 16.25 6.12 -12.20
N PRO A 558 17.58 5.91 -12.34
CA PRO A 558 18.56 6.62 -11.52
C PRO A 558 18.47 8.15 -11.68
N PRO A 559 18.83 8.96 -10.64
CA PRO A 559 18.71 10.42 -10.69
C PRO A 559 19.43 11.02 -11.91
N VAL A 560 20.59 10.45 -12.23
CA VAL A 560 21.25 10.66 -13.51
C VAL A 560 20.78 9.56 -14.43
N TYR A 561 19.92 9.89 -15.39
CA TYR A 561 19.46 8.92 -16.37
C TYR A 561 20.65 8.36 -17.17
N VAL A 562 20.75 7.04 -17.21
CA VAL A 562 21.75 6.33 -18.01
C VAL A 562 21.02 5.54 -19.09
N PRO A 563 21.36 5.74 -20.38
CA PRO A 563 20.86 4.90 -21.47
C PRO A 563 21.12 3.43 -21.16
N ARG A 564 20.14 2.56 -21.44
CA ARG A 564 20.20 1.13 -21.05
C ARG A 564 21.42 0.37 -21.58
N ARG A 565 22.03 0.89 -22.64
CA ARG A 565 23.28 0.41 -23.23
C ARG A 565 24.29 1.55 -23.18
N ALA A 566 25.43 1.33 -22.53
CA ALA A 566 26.48 2.34 -22.41
C ALA A 566 27.14 2.65 -23.76
N ASP A 567 27.14 1.71 -24.69
CA ASP A 567 27.70 1.83 -26.03
C ASP A 567 26.72 2.39 -27.08
N TRP A 568 25.60 2.97 -26.66
CA TRP A 568 24.57 3.47 -27.59
C TRP A 568 25.09 4.48 -28.62
N ASN A 569 26.09 5.27 -28.27
CA ASN A 569 26.69 6.28 -29.15
C ASN A 569 27.94 5.77 -29.90
N ASP A 570 28.33 4.50 -29.68
CA ASP A 570 29.46 3.90 -30.40
C ASP A 570 29.12 3.78 -31.90
N PRO A 571 29.97 4.25 -32.82
CA PRO A 571 29.69 4.18 -34.26
C PRO A 571 29.56 2.77 -34.84
N THR A 572 30.09 1.75 -34.14
CA THR A 572 30.12 0.36 -34.61
C THR A 572 29.02 -0.48 -33.95
N ASN A 573 28.85 -0.34 -32.64
CA ASN A 573 28.03 -1.22 -31.81
C ASN A 573 26.73 -0.55 -31.31
N GLY A 574 26.64 0.78 -31.40
CA GLY A 574 25.52 1.60 -30.94
C GLY A 574 24.42 1.77 -31.98
N ILE A 575 23.87 2.98 -32.07
CA ILE A 575 22.84 3.34 -33.07
C ILE A 575 23.41 3.15 -34.50
N PRO A 576 22.84 2.27 -35.34
CA PRO A 576 23.32 2.03 -36.69
C PRO A 576 23.31 3.29 -37.56
N PRO A 577 24.21 3.43 -38.55
CA PRO A 577 24.28 4.60 -39.42
C PRO A 577 22.95 4.98 -40.06
N ALA A 578 22.15 3.99 -40.48
CA ALA A 578 20.84 4.22 -41.09
C ALA A 578 19.81 4.85 -40.13
N ILE A 579 19.89 4.56 -38.82
CA ILE A 579 19.04 5.19 -37.81
C ILE A 579 19.63 6.53 -37.39
N ARG A 580 20.95 6.61 -37.22
CA ARG A 580 21.64 7.83 -36.82
C ARG A 580 21.48 8.96 -37.83
N ALA A 581 21.49 8.66 -39.13
CA ALA A 581 21.36 9.66 -40.20
C ALA A 581 19.96 10.29 -40.30
N GLN A 582 18.92 9.70 -39.70
CA GLN A 582 17.55 10.20 -39.80
C GLN A 582 17.37 11.52 -39.07
N GLN A 583 16.63 12.45 -39.68
CA GLN A 583 16.32 13.74 -39.09
C GLN A 583 14.82 13.87 -38.80
N PHE A 584 14.49 14.53 -37.70
CA PHE A 584 13.12 14.93 -37.42
C PHE A 584 12.82 16.25 -38.14
N THR A 585 12.58 16.16 -39.45
CA THR A 585 12.40 17.31 -40.34
C THR A 585 11.18 18.17 -39.92
N PRO A 586 11.12 19.46 -40.30
CA PRO A 586 9.98 20.31 -40.00
C PRO A 586 8.63 19.73 -40.44
N ALA A 587 8.59 19.08 -41.60
CA ALA A 587 7.38 18.43 -42.11
C ALA A 587 6.96 17.20 -41.25
N LEU A 588 7.91 16.42 -40.74
CA LEU A 588 7.61 15.35 -39.77
C LEU A 588 7.12 15.92 -38.43
N GLN A 589 7.68 17.04 -37.97
CA GLN A 589 7.26 17.71 -36.73
C GLN A 589 5.83 18.26 -36.82
N GLU A 590 5.49 18.87 -37.97
CA GLU A 590 4.15 19.34 -38.28
C GLU A 590 3.15 18.18 -38.29
N MET A 591 3.48 17.09 -39.00
CA MET A 591 2.66 15.87 -39.01
C MET A 591 2.46 15.31 -37.59
N ALA A 592 3.53 15.19 -36.81
CA ALA A 592 3.48 14.65 -35.45
C ALA A 592 2.62 15.48 -34.50
N SER A 593 2.49 16.79 -34.76
CA SER A 593 1.73 17.72 -33.93
C SER A 593 0.28 17.90 -34.38
N THR A 594 -0.09 17.43 -35.57
CA THR A 594 -1.42 17.63 -36.14
C THR A 594 -2.39 16.56 -35.64
N PRO A 595 -3.45 16.91 -34.88
CA PRO A 595 -4.46 15.94 -34.45
C PRO A 595 -5.23 15.39 -35.66
N ILE A 596 -5.50 14.08 -35.63
CA ILE A 596 -6.26 13.37 -36.66
C ILE A 596 -7.48 12.73 -36.00
N ALA A 597 -8.62 12.76 -36.71
CA ALA A 597 -9.84 12.10 -36.27
C ALA A 597 -9.59 10.58 -36.17
N ASN A 598 -9.77 10.02 -34.99
CA ASN A 598 -9.40 8.63 -34.68
C ASN A 598 -10.47 7.94 -33.84
N GLY A 599 -11.69 7.88 -34.40
CA GLY A 599 -12.82 7.18 -33.79
C GLY A 599 -13.76 8.12 -33.02
N TYR A 600 -14.51 7.54 -32.09
CA TYR A 600 -15.51 8.25 -31.30
C TYR A 600 -15.26 8.08 -29.80
N TRP A 601 -15.68 9.08 -29.01
CA TRP A 601 -15.73 8.98 -27.56
C TRP A 601 -16.63 7.83 -27.10
N ILE A 602 -16.25 7.16 -26.01
CA ILE A 602 -17.05 6.15 -25.33
C ILE A 602 -18.09 6.88 -24.49
N LYS A 603 -19.37 6.65 -24.82
CA LYS A 603 -20.49 7.32 -24.15
C LYS A 603 -20.61 6.83 -22.71
N LYS A 604 -20.47 7.74 -21.74
CA LYS A 604 -20.77 7.50 -20.32
C LYS A 604 -22.06 8.21 -19.91
N SER A 605 -22.71 7.70 -18.87
CA SER A 605 -23.85 8.39 -18.26
C SER A 605 -23.42 9.80 -17.84
N GLY A 606 -24.15 10.83 -18.29
CA GLY A 606 -23.84 12.23 -18.02
C GLY A 606 -22.89 12.94 -19.01
N CYS A 607 -22.25 12.25 -19.96
CA CYS A 607 -21.47 12.96 -21.00
C CYS A 607 -22.41 13.76 -21.92
N ARG A 608 -22.03 15.00 -22.25
CA ARG A 608 -22.63 15.82 -23.31
C ARG A 608 -21.56 16.21 -24.31
N PHE A 609 -21.89 16.16 -25.60
CA PHE A 609 -21.00 16.50 -26.70
C PHE A 609 -21.57 17.70 -27.47
N PRO A 610 -20.72 18.56 -28.06
CA PRO A 610 -21.18 19.66 -28.88
C PRO A 610 -21.92 19.15 -30.12
N THR A 611 -22.80 19.98 -30.69
CA THR A 611 -23.34 19.70 -32.03
C THR A 611 -22.37 20.27 -33.04
N VAL A 612 -21.79 19.42 -33.88
CA VAL A 612 -20.78 19.78 -34.89
C VAL A 612 -21.24 19.33 -36.27
N THR A 613 -21.01 20.15 -37.28
CA THR A 613 -21.11 19.81 -38.70
C THR A 613 -19.73 19.88 -39.34
N LEU A 614 -19.33 18.83 -40.05
CA LEU A 614 -18.05 18.78 -40.76
C LEU A 614 -18.20 19.24 -42.21
N SER A 615 -17.16 19.90 -42.74
CA SER A 615 -17.05 20.15 -44.18
C SER A 615 -16.79 18.84 -44.95
N PRO A 616 -17.02 18.80 -46.28
CA PRO A 616 -16.70 17.62 -47.09
C PRO A 616 -15.26 17.13 -46.93
N ASP A 617 -14.30 18.04 -46.82
CA ASP A 617 -12.87 17.72 -46.61
C ASP A 617 -12.58 17.17 -45.21
N GLY A 618 -13.47 17.41 -44.25
CA GLY A 618 -13.39 16.88 -42.88
C GLY A 618 -14.00 15.48 -42.74
N LEU A 619 -14.80 15.01 -43.72
CA LEU A 619 -15.43 13.70 -43.67
C LEU A 619 -14.42 12.59 -43.94
N ARG A 620 -14.62 11.44 -43.28
CA ARG A 620 -13.86 10.21 -43.49
C ARG A 620 -14.81 9.04 -43.76
N PRO A 621 -14.40 8.03 -44.54
CA PRO A 621 -15.31 6.92 -44.92
C PRO A 621 -15.88 6.14 -43.72
N TRP A 622 -15.18 6.13 -42.59
CA TRP A 622 -15.67 5.47 -41.38
C TRP A 622 -16.79 6.25 -40.64
N MET A 623 -16.96 7.54 -40.91
CA MET A 623 -17.89 8.43 -40.20
C MET A 623 -19.34 8.32 -40.67
N THR A 624 -19.55 7.87 -41.91
CA THR A 624 -20.88 7.75 -42.54
C THR A 624 -21.17 6.31 -42.94
N ASP A 625 -22.45 5.98 -43.11
CA ASP A 625 -22.87 4.75 -43.77
C ASP A 625 -22.79 4.87 -45.30
N GLU A 626 -23.23 3.82 -46.02
CA GLU A 626 -23.23 3.76 -47.48
C GLU A 626 -24.15 4.83 -48.13
N ALA A 627 -25.13 5.34 -47.39
CA ALA A 627 -26.04 6.40 -47.84
C ALA A 627 -25.51 7.80 -47.54
N GLY A 628 -24.31 7.92 -46.94
CA GLY A 628 -23.73 9.20 -46.54
C GLY A 628 -24.30 9.77 -45.24
N VAL A 629 -25.08 8.99 -44.49
CA VAL A 629 -25.66 9.42 -43.21
C VAL A 629 -24.62 9.25 -42.11
N PRO A 630 -24.43 10.25 -41.22
CA PRO A 630 -23.51 10.12 -40.08
C PRO A 630 -23.89 8.93 -39.19
N LYS A 631 -22.92 8.03 -38.93
CA LYS A 631 -23.12 6.87 -38.03
C LYS A 631 -23.33 7.29 -36.57
N ARG A 632 -22.72 8.41 -36.18
CA ARG A 632 -22.85 9.08 -34.87
C ARG A 632 -22.72 10.59 -35.05
N PRO A 633 -23.22 11.42 -34.11
CA PRO A 633 -23.01 12.87 -34.15
C PRO A 633 -21.52 13.24 -34.22
N PHE A 634 -21.16 14.21 -35.06
CA PHE A 634 -19.74 14.54 -35.27
C PHE A 634 -19.06 15.19 -34.07
N GLY A 635 -19.81 15.77 -33.13
CA GLY A 635 -19.23 16.22 -31.86
C GLY A 635 -18.77 15.08 -30.95
N GLU A 636 -19.11 13.84 -31.27
CA GLU A 636 -18.61 12.67 -30.55
C GLU A 636 -17.26 12.16 -31.11
N ILE A 637 -16.68 12.82 -32.12
CA ILE A 637 -15.41 12.40 -32.73
C ILE A 637 -14.25 12.64 -31.75
N PHE A 638 -13.42 11.62 -31.61
CA PHE A 638 -12.19 11.67 -30.84
C PHE A 638 -11.01 12.03 -31.76
N TYR A 639 -10.25 13.06 -31.39
CA TYR A 639 -9.04 13.48 -32.09
C TYR A 639 -7.81 13.22 -31.24
N GLN A 640 -6.72 12.78 -31.88
CA GLN A 640 -5.43 12.61 -31.21
C GLN A 640 -4.27 12.80 -32.18
N THR A 641 -3.08 13.08 -31.65
CA THR A 641 -1.85 13.14 -32.47
C THR A 641 -1.49 11.73 -32.96
N PRO A 642 -0.75 11.60 -34.09
CA PRO A 642 -0.29 10.30 -34.56
C PRO A 642 0.51 9.54 -33.48
N GLY A 643 1.34 10.26 -32.71
CA GLY A 643 2.16 9.66 -31.66
C GLY A 643 1.34 9.07 -30.53
N ALA A 644 0.26 9.75 -30.09
CA ALA A 644 -0.68 9.20 -29.10
C ALA A 644 -1.37 7.92 -29.61
N ALA A 645 -1.72 7.89 -30.90
CA ALA A 645 -2.36 6.73 -31.51
C ALA A 645 -1.41 5.52 -31.56
N TYR A 646 -0.17 5.72 -32.03
CA TYR A 646 0.86 4.67 -32.02
C TYR A 646 1.20 4.22 -30.60
N PHE A 647 1.34 5.14 -29.64
CA PHE A 647 1.65 4.79 -28.25
C PHE A 647 0.54 3.94 -27.64
N THR A 648 -0.72 4.32 -27.85
CA THR A 648 -1.88 3.56 -27.39
C THR A 648 -1.91 2.16 -28.00
N ALA A 649 -1.70 2.06 -29.31
CA ALA A 649 -1.77 0.79 -30.04
C ALA A 649 -0.61 -0.17 -29.71
N VAL A 650 0.59 0.35 -29.48
CA VAL A 650 1.82 -0.46 -29.47
C VAL A 650 2.50 -0.50 -28.10
N CYS A 651 2.54 0.61 -27.36
CA CYS A 651 3.42 0.76 -26.18
C CYS A 651 2.66 0.72 -24.84
N SER A 652 1.43 1.25 -24.81
CA SER A 652 0.68 1.52 -23.59
C SER A 652 0.36 0.27 -22.76
N LYS A 653 0.24 -0.90 -23.40
CA LYS A 653 -0.02 -2.18 -22.72
C LYS A 653 1.05 -2.50 -21.67
N CYS A 654 2.32 -2.25 -22.01
CA CYS A 654 3.45 -2.53 -21.12
C CYS A 654 3.79 -1.29 -20.28
N HIS A 655 3.93 -0.12 -20.91
CA HIS A 655 4.41 1.09 -20.27
C HIS A 655 3.35 1.86 -19.48
N GLY A 656 2.08 1.50 -19.64
CA GLY A 656 0.95 2.18 -19.00
C GLY A 656 0.50 3.43 -19.75
N PRO A 657 -0.69 3.95 -19.43
CA PRO A 657 -1.24 5.14 -20.07
C PRO A 657 -0.45 6.42 -19.75
N ARG A 658 0.41 6.40 -18.73
CA ARG A 658 1.30 7.53 -18.39
C ARG A 658 2.77 7.27 -18.70
N ALA A 659 3.05 6.17 -19.40
CA ALA A 659 4.39 5.70 -19.72
C ALA A 659 5.34 5.57 -18.50
N ASP A 660 4.81 5.28 -17.32
CA ASP A 660 5.56 5.15 -16.06
C ASP A 660 5.90 3.70 -15.69
N ALA A 661 5.55 2.74 -16.55
CA ALA A 661 5.72 1.29 -16.35
C ALA A 661 4.86 0.67 -15.24
N GLU A 662 3.87 1.40 -14.73
CA GLU A 662 3.01 0.93 -13.64
C GLU A 662 1.77 0.18 -14.11
N THR A 663 1.99 -0.98 -14.73
CA THR A 663 0.90 -1.83 -15.24
C THR A 663 0.96 -3.25 -14.71
N GLY A 664 -0.19 -3.93 -14.70
CA GLY A 664 -0.24 -5.36 -14.42
C GLY A 664 0.61 -6.20 -15.39
N VAL A 665 0.77 -5.77 -16.64
CA VAL A 665 1.64 -6.44 -17.63
C VAL A 665 3.11 -6.26 -17.27
N ALA A 666 3.53 -5.04 -16.91
CA ALA A 666 4.91 -4.79 -16.47
C ALA A 666 5.27 -5.61 -15.22
N LYS A 667 4.36 -5.69 -14.24
CA LYS A 667 4.52 -6.52 -13.04
C LYS A 667 4.53 -8.01 -13.37
N THR A 668 3.75 -8.47 -14.36
CA THR A 668 3.79 -9.87 -14.85
C THR A 668 5.13 -10.21 -15.51
N ILE A 669 5.65 -9.32 -16.36
CA ILE A 669 6.96 -9.50 -17.00
C ILE A 669 8.07 -9.54 -15.94
N LEU A 670 8.03 -8.61 -14.97
CA LEU A 670 8.98 -8.61 -13.85
C LEU A 670 8.90 -9.93 -13.08
N TYR A 671 7.69 -10.42 -12.82
CA TYR A 671 7.47 -11.67 -12.08
C TYR A 671 7.98 -12.91 -12.81
N ILE A 672 7.53 -13.14 -14.04
CA ILE A 672 7.87 -14.33 -14.83
C ILE A 672 9.36 -14.38 -15.15
N THR A 673 10.02 -13.23 -15.26
CA THR A 673 11.48 -13.17 -15.48
C THR A 673 12.30 -13.21 -14.19
N GLY A 674 11.67 -13.31 -13.02
CA GLY A 674 12.37 -13.27 -11.73
C GLY A 674 13.14 -11.97 -11.50
N GLY A 675 12.59 -10.84 -11.96
CA GLY A 675 13.21 -9.52 -11.86
C GLY A 675 14.20 -9.18 -12.99
N ARG A 676 14.51 -10.10 -13.91
CA ARG A 676 15.53 -9.89 -14.96
C ARG A 676 15.11 -8.88 -16.03
N THR A 677 13.81 -8.77 -16.32
CA THR A 677 13.28 -7.86 -17.33
C THR A 677 12.32 -6.86 -16.69
N ARG A 678 12.69 -5.58 -16.78
CA ARG A 678 11.92 -4.46 -16.27
C ARG A 678 11.50 -3.53 -17.40
N VAL A 679 10.20 -3.31 -17.52
CA VAL A 679 9.62 -2.32 -18.44
C VAL A 679 10.14 -0.93 -18.10
N ALA A 680 10.43 -0.12 -19.11
CA ALA A 680 11.00 1.22 -18.90
C ALA A 680 9.95 2.23 -18.44
N ASN A 681 10.26 2.99 -17.39
CA ASN A 681 9.59 4.25 -17.11
C ASN A 681 10.09 5.26 -18.15
N LEU A 682 9.28 5.51 -19.19
CA LEU A 682 9.65 6.46 -20.23
C LEU A 682 9.48 7.89 -19.72
N ARG A 683 8.43 8.16 -18.94
CA ARG A 683 8.10 9.50 -18.42
C ARG A 683 9.22 10.10 -17.58
N ASP A 684 9.57 9.43 -16.48
CA ASP A 684 10.56 9.93 -15.52
C ASP A 684 11.98 9.42 -15.85
N GLY A 685 12.09 8.34 -16.65
CA GLY A 685 13.35 7.82 -17.16
C GLY A 685 13.81 8.50 -18.45
N LEU A 686 13.64 7.87 -19.61
CA LEU A 686 14.24 8.33 -20.89
C LEU A 686 14.02 9.81 -21.18
N PHE A 687 12.80 10.31 -20.96
CA PHE A 687 12.45 11.69 -21.25
C PHE A 687 12.71 12.61 -20.04
N GLY A 688 12.45 12.11 -18.82
CA GLY A 688 12.48 12.92 -17.61
C GLY A 688 11.32 13.91 -17.54
N ARG A 689 11.03 14.42 -16.34
CA ARG A 689 10.02 15.48 -16.17
C ARG A 689 10.42 16.71 -17.00
N GLN A 690 9.49 17.23 -17.80
CA GLN A 690 9.72 18.37 -18.69
C GLN A 690 10.90 18.18 -19.66
N GLY A 691 11.24 16.94 -20.03
CA GLY A 691 12.33 16.65 -20.98
C GLY A 691 13.74 16.69 -20.37
N GLY A 692 13.87 16.72 -19.04
CA GLY A 692 15.15 16.91 -18.34
C GLY A 692 16.26 15.91 -18.68
N ASN A 693 15.92 14.72 -19.20
CA ASN A 693 16.90 13.67 -19.53
C ASN A 693 17.28 13.65 -21.02
N LEU A 694 16.67 14.49 -21.86
CA LEU A 694 16.97 14.52 -23.30
C LEU A 694 18.38 15.00 -23.62
N ALA A 695 18.96 15.87 -22.79
CA ALA A 695 20.32 16.38 -22.95
C ALA A 695 21.39 15.27 -22.84
N THR A 696 21.08 14.13 -22.22
CA THR A 696 21.95 12.94 -22.17
C THR A 696 22.28 12.40 -23.58
N PHE A 697 21.51 12.78 -24.59
CA PHE A 697 21.67 12.36 -25.97
C PHE A 697 22.30 13.43 -26.88
N ASP A 698 22.80 14.53 -26.31
CA ASP A 698 23.54 15.52 -27.08
C ASP A 698 24.91 14.97 -27.50
N VAL A 699 25.23 15.10 -28.79
CA VAL A 699 26.48 14.66 -29.39
C VAL A 699 27.08 15.77 -30.22
N VAL A 700 28.40 15.72 -30.41
CA VAL A 700 29.10 16.58 -31.37
C VAL A 700 29.51 15.70 -32.55
N GLU A 701 28.85 15.93 -33.69
CA GLU A 701 29.17 15.27 -34.96
C GLU A 701 29.98 16.21 -35.85
N PRO A 702 30.66 15.71 -36.90
CA PRO A 702 31.35 16.58 -37.87
C PRO A 702 30.47 17.66 -38.51
N THR A 703 29.15 17.41 -38.58
CA THR A 703 28.15 18.34 -39.11
C THR A 703 27.65 19.37 -38.08
N GLY A 704 28.10 19.28 -36.82
CA GLY A 704 27.69 20.16 -35.73
C GLY A 704 27.07 19.41 -34.53
N PRO A 705 26.70 20.14 -33.47
CA PRO A 705 26.01 19.57 -32.32
C PRO A 705 24.61 19.10 -32.69
N ARG A 706 24.19 17.96 -32.12
CA ARG A 706 22.89 17.35 -32.42
C ARG A 706 22.39 16.56 -31.22
N ASN A 707 21.08 16.57 -31.00
CA ASN A 707 20.43 15.69 -30.05
C ASN A 707 19.96 14.39 -30.74
N LEU A 708 20.35 13.23 -30.20
CA LEU A 708 19.99 11.92 -30.73
C LEU A 708 18.90 11.19 -29.94
N ALA A 709 18.15 11.85 -29.05
CA ALA A 709 17.18 11.17 -28.19
C ALA A 709 16.09 10.43 -28.99
N GLY A 710 15.57 11.05 -30.06
CA GLY A 710 14.61 10.39 -30.94
C GLY A 710 15.20 9.24 -31.74
N ASN A 711 16.44 9.39 -32.24
CA ASN A 711 17.16 8.30 -32.89
C ASN A 711 17.40 7.13 -31.92
N TYR A 712 17.71 7.41 -30.67
CA TYR A 712 17.88 6.43 -29.60
C TYR A 712 16.57 5.70 -29.29
N LEU A 713 15.43 6.41 -29.19
CA LEU A 713 14.12 5.78 -29.02
C LEU A 713 13.80 4.83 -30.18
N ILE A 714 13.99 5.27 -31.42
CA ILE A 714 13.74 4.46 -32.63
C ILE A 714 14.61 3.21 -32.62
N TRP A 715 15.89 3.35 -32.28
CA TRP A 715 16.82 2.24 -32.18
C TRP A 715 16.41 1.25 -31.08
N MET A 716 16.14 1.75 -29.87
CA MET A 716 15.67 0.93 -28.74
C MET A 716 14.43 0.13 -29.10
N ALA A 717 13.41 0.79 -29.64
CA ALA A 717 12.14 0.16 -30.01
C ALA A 717 12.23 -0.74 -31.26
N SER A 718 13.34 -0.67 -32.00
CA SER A 718 13.66 -1.57 -33.13
C SER A 718 14.52 -2.77 -32.74
N GLY A 719 14.85 -2.96 -31.46
CA GLY A 719 15.69 -4.05 -30.96
C GLY A 719 17.15 -3.72 -30.72
N GLY A 720 17.48 -2.43 -30.60
CA GLY A 720 18.80 -1.98 -30.16
C GLY A 720 19.13 -2.38 -28.72
N THR A 721 18.11 -2.61 -27.88
CA THR A 721 18.25 -3.06 -26.50
C THR A 721 17.56 -4.40 -26.30
N ASN A 722 18.34 -5.48 -26.24
CA ASN A 722 17.82 -6.81 -26.00
C ASN A 722 17.35 -6.95 -24.54
N ALA A 723 16.23 -7.64 -24.35
CA ALA A 723 15.71 -8.04 -23.05
C ALA A 723 15.37 -9.53 -23.07
N TYR A 724 15.42 -10.17 -21.91
CA TYR A 724 15.10 -11.58 -21.77
C TYR A 724 13.58 -11.76 -21.72
N PHE A 725 13.03 -12.52 -22.67
CA PHE A 725 11.64 -12.94 -22.68
C PHE A 725 11.63 -14.46 -22.83
N PRO A 726 11.32 -15.21 -21.76
CA PRO A 726 11.17 -16.65 -21.88
C PRO A 726 9.93 -16.99 -22.73
N PRO A 727 9.85 -18.20 -23.33
CA PRO A 727 8.76 -18.59 -24.24
C PRO A 727 7.37 -18.38 -23.64
N GLU A 728 7.24 -18.54 -22.33
CA GLU A 728 6.01 -18.29 -21.59
C GLU A 728 5.46 -16.89 -21.84
N LEU A 729 6.31 -15.86 -22.03
CA LEU A 729 5.87 -14.47 -22.27
C LEU A 729 5.47 -14.17 -23.72
N GLU A 730 5.77 -15.03 -24.70
CA GLU A 730 5.43 -14.84 -26.12
C GLU A 730 3.96 -14.42 -26.35
N PRO A 731 2.96 -14.99 -25.65
CA PRO A 731 1.56 -14.54 -25.69
C PRO A 731 1.33 -13.06 -25.37
N ILE A 732 2.15 -12.46 -24.51
CA ILE A 732 2.00 -11.07 -24.07
C ILE A 732 2.76 -10.11 -24.97
N VAL A 733 4.01 -10.45 -25.27
CA VAL A 733 4.97 -9.57 -25.95
C VAL A 733 5.03 -9.81 -27.46
N GLY A 734 4.43 -10.90 -27.94
CA GLY A 734 4.48 -11.34 -29.33
C GLY A 734 5.82 -11.95 -29.71
N SER A 735 5.92 -12.39 -30.97
CA SER A 735 7.14 -12.96 -31.56
C SER A 735 8.32 -11.97 -31.62
N HIS A 736 8.05 -10.68 -31.44
CA HIS A 736 9.04 -9.61 -31.52
C HIS A 736 9.64 -9.21 -30.17
N GLY A 737 9.18 -9.80 -29.06
CA GLY A 737 9.70 -9.50 -27.73
C GLY A 737 9.61 -8.01 -27.40
N GLY A 738 10.74 -7.36 -27.14
CA GLY A 738 10.82 -5.93 -26.84
C GLY A 738 10.83 -4.99 -28.07
N ASN A 739 10.78 -5.54 -29.29
CA ASN A 739 11.00 -4.78 -30.54
C ASN A 739 9.69 -4.19 -31.06
N MET A 740 9.13 -3.26 -30.30
CA MET A 740 7.79 -2.70 -30.51
C MET A 740 7.54 -2.11 -31.91
N LEU A 741 8.58 -1.59 -32.58
CA LEU A 741 8.43 -1.07 -33.94
C LEU A 741 8.21 -2.16 -35.00
N ASN A 742 8.42 -3.45 -34.69
CA ASN A 742 7.99 -4.54 -35.58
C ASN A 742 6.47 -4.62 -35.70
N LEU A 743 5.72 -4.30 -34.63
CA LEU A 743 4.26 -4.23 -34.70
C LEU A 743 3.81 -3.08 -35.62
N VAL A 744 4.59 -2.00 -35.67
CA VAL A 744 4.36 -0.93 -36.65
C VAL A 744 4.65 -1.41 -38.07
N ARG A 745 5.74 -2.14 -38.30
CA ARG A 745 6.03 -2.75 -39.61
C ARG A 745 4.86 -3.61 -40.08
N GLU A 746 4.37 -4.52 -39.23
CA GLU A 746 3.21 -5.36 -39.57
C GLU A 746 1.98 -4.54 -39.93
N ALA A 747 1.62 -3.56 -39.10
CA ALA A 747 0.46 -2.71 -39.34
C ALA A 747 0.62 -1.84 -40.62
N CYS A 748 1.80 -1.27 -40.88
CA CYS A 748 2.07 -0.55 -42.12
C CYS A 748 2.05 -1.48 -43.35
N GLY A 749 2.48 -2.74 -43.20
CA GLY A 749 2.46 -3.76 -44.26
C GLY A 749 1.05 -4.05 -44.80
N THR A 750 0.02 -3.86 -43.97
CA THR A 750 -1.38 -4.00 -44.38
C THR A 750 -1.86 -2.91 -45.35
N LEU A 751 -1.09 -1.82 -45.54
CA LEU A 751 -1.35 -0.80 -46.56
C LEU A 751 -0.82 -1.21 -47.94
N LEU A 752 0.04 -2.23 -48.02
CA LEU A 752 0.73 -2.58 -49.24
C LEU A 752 -0.20 -3.34 -50.22
N PRO A 753 0.01 -3.18 -51.55
CA PRO A 753 -0.89 -3.74 -52.55
C PRO A 753 -0.99 -5.26 -52.46
N GLY A 754 -2.21 -5.78 -52.51
CA GLY A 754 -2.44 -7.23 -52.52
C GLY A 754 -2.21 -7.93 -51.19
N HIS A 755 -2.07 -7.20 -50.07
CA HIS A 755 -2.06 -7.82 -48.74
C HIS A 755 -3.36 -8.59 -48.51
N SER A 756 -3.28 -9.77 -47.87
CA SER A 756 -4.44 -10.65 -47.66
C SER A 756 -5.51 -10.04 -46.75
N GLU A 757 -5.10 -9.14 -45.87
CA GLU A 757 -5.95 -8.43 -44.89
C GLU A 757 -5.62 -6.93 -44.94
N PRO A 758 -6.12 -6.18 -45.94
CA PRO A 758 -5.72 -4.79 -46.14
C PRO A 758 -6.37 -3.85 -45.11
N LEU A 759 -5.63 -2.84 -44.64
CA LEU A 759 -6.21 -1.77 -43.84
C LEU A 759 -7.00 -0.82 -44.75
N LEU A 760 -8.33 -0.84 -44.59
CA LEU A 760 -9.26 -0.07 -45.44
C LEU A 760 -9.54 1.33 -44.90
N SER A 761 -9.89 2.25 -45.78
CA SER A 761 -10.27 3.63 -45.42
C SER A 761 -11.54 3.75 -44.56
N SER A 762 -12.31 2.65 -44.46
CA SER A 762 -13.46 2.51 -43.56
C SER A 762 -13.10 2.26 -42.10
N TYR A 763 -11.81 2.04 -41.77
CA TYR A 763 -11.34 1.94 -40.40
C TYR A 763 -10.85 3.30 -39.89
N TYR A 764 -11.10 3.61 -38.62
CA TYR A 764 -10.78 4.92 -38.04
C TYR A 764 -9.27 5.21 -37.98
N ASN A 765 -8.43 4.17 -37.86
CA ASN A 765 -6.98 4.31 -37.76
C ASN A 765 -6.30 4.46 -39.14
N TYR A 766 -7.02 4.23 -40.24
CA TYR A 766 -6.44 4.23 -41.59
C TYR A 766 -5.68 5.51 -41.92
N GLU A 767 -6.27 6.68 -41.69
CA GLU A 767 -5.67 7.96 -42.08
C GLU A 767 -4.32 8.18 -41.39
N ILE A 768 -4.20 7.82 -40.12
CA ILE A 768 -2.96 7.95 -39.36
C ILE A 768 -1.87 7.07 -39.97
N TYR A 769 -2.17 5.79 -40.19
CA TYR A 769 -1.20 4.86 -40.76
C TYR A 769 -0.85 5.23 -42.21
N ALA A 770 -1.83 5.56 -43.05
CA ALA A 770 -1.60 5.94 -44.44
C ALA A 770 -0.73 7.21 -44.55
N LYS A 771 -0.97 8.22 -43.71
CA LYS A 771 -0.15 9.45 -43.69
C LYS A 771 1.26 9.19 -43.18
N VAL A 772 1.41 8.47 -42.07
CA VAL A 772 2.72 8.31 -41.41
C VAL A 772 3.59 7.28 -42.12
N CYS A 773 3.06 6.09 -42.46
CA CYS A 773 3.84 5.04 -43.10
C CYS A 773 4.32 5.45 -44.50
N ALA A 774 3.53 6.24 -45.24
CA ALA A 774 3.85 6.67 -46.60
C ALA A 774 4.56 8.04 -46.70
N PHE A 775 4.82 8.72 -45.57
CA PHE A 775 5.48 10.02 -45.57
C PHE A 775 6.93 9.91 -46.08
N ASP A 776 7.24 10.63 -47.16
CA ASP A 776 8.50 10.51 -47.93
C ASP A 776 8.88 9.04 -48.23
N ASN A 777 7.87 8.19 -48.37
CA ASN A 777 7.99 6.74 -48.48
C ASN A 777 6.84 6.18 -49.32
N PRO A 778 6.74 6.51 -50.63
CA PRO A 778 5.56 6.21 -51.44
C PRO A 778 5.30 4.71 -51.56
N ILE A 779 4.02 4.33 -51.58
CA ILE A 779 3.62 2.94 -51.81
C ILE A 779 3.72 2.63 -53.31
N LEU A 780 4.62 1.73 -53.68
CA LEU A 780 4.84 1.28 -55.06
C LEU A 780 4.19 -0.09 -55.30
N PRO A 781 3.76 -0.41 -56.54
CA PRO A 781 3.23 -1.74 -56.88
C PRO A 781 4.19 -2.90 -56.54
N ALA A 782 5.49 -2.68 -56.68
CA ALA A 782 6.53 -3.69 -56.39
C ALA A 782 6.65 -4.05 -54.89
N LEU A 783 6.08 -3.24 -53.98
CA LEU A 783 6.00 -3.55 -52.55
C LEU A 783 4.91 -4.58 -52.22
N GLY A 784 4.08 -4.94 -53.21
CA GLY A 784 2.95 -5.83 -52.99
C GLY A 784 3.34 -7.28 -52.73
N PHE A 785 2.31 -8.13 -52.66
CA PHE A 785 2.44 -9.55 -52.39
C PHE A 785 2.11 -10.40 -53.62
N GLN A 786 2.68 -11.60 -53.69
CA GLN A 786 2.25 -12.60 -54.67
C GLN A 786 0.78 -12.95 -54.43
N PRO A 787 -0.04 -13.13 -55.48
CA PRO A 787 -1.48 -13.30 -55.36
C PRO A 787 -1.90 -14.40 -54.36
N GLY A 788 -2.72 -14.03 -53.38
CA GLY A 788 -3.25 -14.96 -52.38
C GLY A 788 -2.24 -15.45 -51.34
N THR A 789 -1.04 -14.86 -51.27
CA THR A 789 0.01 -15.24 -50.31
C THR A 789 0.47 -14.04 -49.48
N ARG A 790 1.30 -14.29 -48.46
CA ARG A 790 2.06 -13.25 -47.73
C ARG A 790 3.51 -13.14 -48.21
N ILE A 791 3.83 -13.68 -49.40
CA ILE A 791 5.18 -13.64 -49.96
C ILE A 791 5.36 -12.31 -50.71
N PRO A 792 6.36 -11.48 -50.38
CA PRO A 792 6.60 -10.21 -51.06
C PRO A 792 7.00 -10.41 -52.54
N LEU A 793 6.61 -9.47 -53.40
CA LEU A 793 7.09 -9.41 -54.79
C LEU A 793 8.59 -9.04 -54.85
N ASP A 794 9.02 -8.11 -54.00
CA ASP A 794 10.42 -7.77 -53.73
C ASP A 794 10.63 -7.61 -52.22
N GLY A 795 11.23 -8.64 -51.59
CA GLY A 795 11.43 -8.65 -50.15
C GLY A 795 12.40 -7.59 -49.64
N ALA A 796 13.42 -7.23 -50.42
CA ALA A 796 14.40 -6.23 -50.01
C ALA A 796 13.80 -4.82 -50.06
N LEU A 797 13.10 -4.50 -51.16
CA LEU A 797 12.40 -3.24 -51.31
C LEU A 797 11.29 -3.08 -50.27
N GLN A 798 10.52 -4.15 -50.02
CA GLN A 798 9.48 -4.14 -49.00
C GLN A 798 10.05 -3.94 -47.60
N SER A 799 11.12 -4.66 -47.24
CA SER A 799 11.78 -4.49 -45.94
C SER A 799 12.28 -3.06 -45.75
N ALA A 800 12.92 -2.47 -46.75
CA ALA A 800 13.40 -1.09 -46.69
C ALA A 800 12.25 -0.08 -46.50
N TRP A 801 11.13 -0.28 -47.19
CA TRP A 801 9.93 0.56 -47.04
C TRP A 801 9.34 0.44 -45.63
N LEU A 802 9.22 -0.79 -45.10
CA LEU A 802 8.70 -1.04 -43.76
C LEU A 802 9.60 -0.46 -42.67
N ASP A 803 10.92 -0.55 -42.85
CA ASP A 803 11.90 0.09 -41.97
C ASP A 803 11.68 1.60 -41.92
N ARG A 804 11.53 2.25 -43.09
CA ARG A 804 11.25 3.69 -43.15
C ARG A 804 9.91 4.05 -42.53
N ALA A 805 8.87 3.26 -42.75
CA ALA A 805 7.56 3.47 -42.15
C ALA A 805 7.60 3.38 -40.62
N ALA A 806 8.31 2.38 -40.08
CA ALA A 806 8.51 2.22 -38.64
C ALA A 806 9.32 3.38 -38.03
N GLN A 807 10.31 3.91 -38.76
CA GLN A 807 11.08 5.07 -38.34
C GLN A 807 10.22 6.34 -38.27
N ASN A 808 9.36 6.58 -39.28
CA ASN A 808 8.41 7.70 -39.27
C ASN A 808 7.51 7.63 -38.04
N ALA A 809 6.94 6.45 -37.73
CA ALA A 809 6.13 6.25 -36.53
C ALA A 809 6.93 6.46 -35.24
N GLY A 810 8.19 6.04 -35.20
CA GLY A 810 9.08 6.28 -34.07
C GLY A 810 9.32 7.77 -33.79
N TRP A 811 9.36 8.62 -34.82
CA TRP A 811 9.37 10.08 -34.65
C TRP A 811 8.05 10.61 -34.08
N MET A 812 6.91 10.06 -34.51
CA MET A 812 5.61 10.41 -33.92
C MET A 812 5.57 10.09 -32.41
N LEU A 813 6.04 8.89 -32.04
CA LEU A 813 6.17 8.45 -30.65
C LEU A 813 7.10 9.37 -29.85
N PHE A 814 8.26 9.71 -30.41
CA PHE A 814 9.22 10.60 -29.76
C PHE A 814 8.61 11.97 -29.43
N ARG A 815 7.88 12.58 -30.37
CA ARG A 815 7.20 13.86 -30.14
C ARG A 815 6.12 13.74 -29.07
N PHE A 816 5.28 12.70 -29.14
CA PHE A 816 4.22 12.49 -28.15
C PHE A 816 4.81 12.39 -26.73
N LEU A 817 5.85 11.56 -26.55
CA LEU A 817 6.47 11.36 -25.24
C LEU A 817 7.26 12.59 -24.75
N SER A 818 7.99 13.27 -25.63
CA SER A 818 8.81 14.44 -25.25
C SER A 818 8.03 15.73 -25.07
N VAL A 819 6.83 15.86 -25.65
CA VAL A 819 6.03 17.10 -25.61
C VAL A 819 4.77 16.90 -24.77
N ASP A 820 3.87 16.00 -25.20
CA ASP A 820 2.57 15.80 -24.55
C ASP A 820 2.77 15.13 -23.19
N GLY A 821 3.52 14.02 -23.17
CA GLY A 821 3.82 13.26 -21.96
C GLY A 821 4.57 14.09 -20.91
N ALA A 822 5.57 14.86 -21.35
CA ALA A 822 6.35 15.76 -20.50
C ALA A 822 5.50 16.86 -19.84
N SER A 823 4.45 17.32 -20.53
CA SER A 823 3.50 18.32 -20.03
C SER A 823 2.39 17.73 -19.15
N GLY A 824 2.40 16.42 -18.90
CA GLY A 824 1.33 15.72 -18.16
C GLY A 824 0.06 15.49 -18.99
N ASN A 825 0.08 15.80 -20.29
CA ASN A 825 -1.03 15.59 -21.20
C ASN A 825 -1.02 14.14 -21.70
N TRP A 826 -1.61 13.25 -20.88
CA TRP A 826 -1.77 11.81 -21.17
C TRP A 826 -3.18 11.37 -21.66
N PRO A 827 -4.00 12.18 -22.37
CA PRO A 827 -5.32 11.71 -22.80
C PRO A 827 -5.17 10.73 -23.98
N LEU A 828 -5.04 9.45 -23.68
CA LEU A 828 -4.77 8.40 -24.66
C LEU A 828 -6.00 7.61 -25.11
N THR A 829 -7.14 7.76 -24.43
CA THR A 829 -8.28 6.87 -24.65
C THR A 829 -9.58 7.63 -24.81
N PRO A 830 -10.52 7.12 -25.63
CA PRO A 830 -11.85 7.69 -25.78
C PRO A 830 -12.72 7.54 -24.52
N ASN A 831 -12.14 7.18 -23.37
CA ASN A 831 -12.84 6.98 -22.10
C ASN A 831 -13.07 8.27 -21.28
N GLN A 832 -12.73 9.45 -21.80
CA GLN A 832 -13.02 10.74 -21.16
C GLN A 832 -14.29 11.38 -21.73
N CYS A 833 -15.02 12.16 -20.93
CA CYS A 833 -16.05 13.08 -21.46
C CYS A 833 -15.35 14.39 -21.86
N GLU A 834 -15.78 15.04 -22.93
CA GLU A 834 -15.22 16.31 -23.41
C GLU A 834 -15.45 17.49 -22.44
N VAL A 835 -16.27 17.29 -21.38
CA VAL A 835 -16.48 18.27 -20.31
C VAL A 835 -16.42 17.57 -18.93
N PRO A 836 -15.39 17.78 -18.10
CA PRO A 836 -15.50 17.56 -16.66
C PRO A 836 -16.33 18.71 -16.09
N TYR A 837 -17.51 18.41 -15.56
CA TYR A 837 -18.24 19.44 -14.81
C TYR A 837 -17.40 19.81 -13.57
N PRO A 838 -17.13 21.09 -13.30
CA PRO A 838 -16.73 21.49 -11.95
C PRO A 838 -17.87 21.13 -11.01
N ALA A 839 -17.57 20.46 -9.90
CA ALA A 839 -18.51 20.27 -8.81
C ALA A 839 -18.89 21.65 -8.27
N ASN A 840 -19.97 22.23 -8.81
CA ASN A 840 -20.88 23.23 -8.25
C ASN A 840 -21.72 23.84 -9.39
N GLY A 841 -23.02 23.51 -9.44
CA GLY A 841 -23.94 24.20 -10.34
C GLY A 841 -25.31 23.56 -10.57
N ARG A 842 -26.07 23.39 -9.48
CA ARG A 842 -27.47 22.88 -9.34
C ARG A 842 -27.64 21.37 -9.26
#